data_AF-A0A7I8BRE7-F1
#
_entry.id   AF-A0A7I8BRE7-F1
#
_cell.length_a   1.000
_cell.length_b   1.000
_cell.length_c   1.000
_cell.angle_alpha   90.00
_cell.angle_beta   90.00
_cell.angle_gamma   90.00
#
_symmetry.space_group_name_H-M   'P 1'
#
loop_
_entity.id
_entity.type
_entity.pdbx_description
1 polymer ?
#
loop_
_entity_poly.entity_id
_entity_poly.type
_entity_poly.pdbx_seq_one_letter_code
_entity_poly.pdbx_strand_id
1 'polypeptide(L)'
;MFAMDSFLRTQRHVAHDNEKHTTTMTQTQTITTAEAEPPTIDTRAAPGLLRVNRNCAWHEHAHHFRILIDAADYFAALRDAMSRARHTIHIVGWDIDSRLQLVPGGAPDRLPAGLADFLCALAETNRHLHIYILAWDFAMLYAFEREWLPVYKMGWRTHRRIRFRQDGRHPIGASHHQKIVVIDDALAFVGGIDLTSSRWDTPEHRLHAPLRRNAGDTPYQPMHDVQAMFDGPAAHAVSRLVRERWRLATGKPLDVSPDSNDHAGIWPADITADIDDVELGISLTEPAFEGRPLVGQIQQLYIDAIANAKHTIYIENQYFTASRVGAALAARLADTDSPDIAVVGPERTSGWLQEATMGVLRARLHGLLKHADGHRRYAMYAPTIAGMNGTSNQIINVHSKLMTVDNDVLIVGSANLNNRSMVLDTECNITLEARGDARVQAAIASVRNRLLAEHLDVSPADVQAALATRRLNDAIAHLRHGERTLMPLDPVVSGDLEELASHVSVFDAEAPVAPHELVRHFLPEEHSRPLMGKLLALGALALIVVALGMLWRFTPLREAVSFTALVHGAQRVHASPLGPFAIVALYAIAASVSVPVTLLIAVSGFVFGALWGSTYAFAGTMISACITYYAGLSLGHDAVRKFAGHRINRISEKLGKKGLITVLVLRVVPIAPFTIINLAAGASHIGLRDYLAGTVLGMTPGIVLATTFAHQLVAAVRHPSLTGLALVALIGAALIGLSVALQRFFAGRA
;
A
#
# COMPACT_ATOMS: atom_id res chain seq x y z
N MET A 1 9.76 -4.18 41.13
CA MET A 1 9.94 -5.51 41.77
C MET A 1 8.65 -6.32 41.94
N PHE A 2 7.44 -5.77 41.69
CA PHE A 2 6.18 -6.54 41.69
C PHE A 2 5.70 -7.00 40.30
N ALA A 3 6.40 -6.65 39.22
CA ALA A 3 6.05 -7.04 37.84
C ALA A 3 6.75 -8.33 37.34
N MET A 4 7.75 -8.84 38.07
CA MET A 4 8.51 -10.05 37.68
C MET A 4 7.79 -11.35 38.07
N ASP A 5 6.94 -11.31 39.10
CA ASP A 5 6.31 -12.50 39.69
C ASP A 5 5.03 -12.93 38.95
N SER A 6 4.44 -12.01 38.17
CA SER A 6 3.28 -12.29 37.32
C SER A 6 3.65 -13.01 36.01
N PHE A 7 4.91 -12.94 35.58
CA PHE A 7 5.37 -13.54 34.32
C PHE A 7 5.77 -15.02 34.49
N LEU A 8 6.27 -15.40 35.67
CA LEU A 8 6.67 -16.78 35.97
C LEU A 8 5.50 -17.70 36.34
N ARG A 9 4.34 -17.17 36.75
CA ARG A 9 3.13 -17.98 37.02
C ARG A 9 2.42 -18.45 35.76
N THR A 10 2.54 -17.71 34.65
CA THR A 10 1.87 -18.06 33.39
C THR A 10 2.57 -19.20 32.65
N GLN A 11 3.87 -19.43 32.89
CA GLN A 11 4.59 -20.57 32.30
C GLN A 11 4.37 -21.91 33.01
N ARG A 12 3.90 -21.93 34.27
CA ARG A 12 3.58 -23.19 34.97
C ARG A 12 2.19 -23.75 34.64
N HIS A 13 1.29 -22.94 34.06
CA HIS A 13 -0.05 -23.42 33.70
C HIS A 13 -0.15 -24.07 32.32
N VAL A 14 0.85 -23.92 31.45
CA VAL A 14 0.87 -24.54 30.11
C VAL A 14 1.52 -25.94 30.12
N ALA A 15 2.25 -26.29 31.19
CA ALA A 15 2.91 -27.60 31.31
C ALA A 15 2.04 -28.70 31.94
N HIS A 16 0.83 -28.39 32.45
CA HIS A 16 0.01 -29.37 33.19
C HIS A 16 -1.20 -29.93 32.43
N ASP A 17 -1.54 -29.37 31.26
CA ASP A 17 -2.69 -29.82 30.45
C ASP A 17 -2.33 -30.85 29.36
N ASN A 18 -1.06 -31.26 29.24
CA ASN A 18 -0.61 -32.24 28.23
C ASN A 18 -0.47 -33.68 28.76
N GLU A 19 -0.85 -33.95 30.02
CA GLU A 19 -0.72 -35.28 30.65
C GLU A 19 -2.03 -36.03 30.88
N LYS A 20 -3.16 -35.50 30.41
CA LYS A 20 -4.46 -36.19 30.53
C LYS A 20 -5.13 -36.25 29.17
N HIS A 21 -4.72 -37.18 28.31
CA HIS A 21 -5.57 -37.89 27.34
C HIS A 21 -4.76 -39.01 26.67
N THR A 22 -4.34 -39.99 27.48
CA THR A 22 -3.76 -41.25 26.98
C THR A 22 -4.44 -42.42 27.65
N THR A 23 -5.62 -42.84 27.15
CA THR A 23 -6.03 -44.24 27.28
C THR A 23 -7.10 -44.59 26.24
N THR A 24 -6.90 -45.76 25.62
CA THR A 24 -7.85 -46.71 25.04
C THR A 24 -7.98 -46.80 23.52
N MET A 25 -7.81 -48.05 23.08
CA MET A 25 -8.20 -48.71 21.82
C MET A 25 -7.12 -48.90 20.75
N THR A 26 -6.29 -49.89 21.05
CA THR A 26 -5.72 -50.89 20.15
C THR A 26 -6.72 -51.35 19.08
N GLN A 27 -6.36 -51.23 17.81
CA GLN A 27 -6.74 -52.19 16.78
C GLN A 27 -5.68 -52.26 15.67
N THR A 28 -5.18 -53.48 15.51
CA THR A 28 -4.11 -53.93 14.62
C THR A 28 -4.52 -53.85 13.15
N GLN A 29 -3.72 -53.17 12.32
CA GLN A 29 -3.59 -53.53 10.90
C GLN A 29 -2.12 -53.47 10.49
N THR A 30 -1.59 -54.66 10.21
CA THR A 30 -0.26 -54.94 9.68
C THR A 30 -0.20 -54.49 8.23
N ILE A 31 0.62 -53.48 7.92
CA ILE A 31 1.03 -53.15 6.55
C ILE A 31 2.54 -53.38 6.45
N THR A 32 2.90 -54.33 5.61
CA THR A 32 4.27 -54.72 5.25
C THR A 32 5.01 -53.54 4.60
N THR A 33 6.05 -53.05 5.27
CA THR A 33 7.01 -52.09 4.71
C THR A 33 8.07 -52.84 3.91
N ALA A 34 8.16 -52.57 2.60
CA ALA A 34 9.36 -52.82 1.82
C ALA A 34 10.45 -51.82 2.28
N GLU A 35 11.62 -52.31 2.64
CA GLU A 35 12.79 -51.51 3.01
C GLU A 35 13.24 -50.65 1.83
N ALA A 36 13.07 -49.34 1.93
CA ALA A 36 13.78 -48.38 1.11
C ALA A 36 15.03 -47.94 1.90
N GLU A 37 16.21 -48.12 1.30
CA GLU A 37 17.47 -47.63 1.87
C GLU A 37 17.39 -46.12 2.15
N PRO A 38 17.87 -45.66 3.32
CA PRO A 38 17.91 -44.23 3.63
C PRO A 38 18.90 -43.53 2.69
N PRO A 39 18.58 -42.34 2.16
CA PRO A 39 19.49 -41.61 1.30
C PRO A 39 20.78 -41.29 2.07
N THR A 40 21.90 -41.62 1.43
CA THR A 40 23.25 -41.29 1.90
C THR A 40 23.41 -39.78 2.00
N ILE A 41 23.35 -39.26 3.22
CA ILE A 41 23.69 -37.87 3.52
C ILE A 41 25.21 -37.74 3.36
N ASP A 42 25.65 -36.99 2.35
CA ASP A 42 27.04 -36.57 2.21
C ASP A 42 27.42 -35.64 3.39
N THR A 43 28.30 -36.12 4.26
CA THR A 43 28.63 -35.51 5.56
C THR A 43 29.84 -34.57 5.53
N ARG A 44 30.20 -33.96 4.39
CA ARG A 44 31.45 -33.17 4.27
C ARG A 44 31.33 -31.66 4.09
N ALA A 45 30.16 -31.07 4.25
CA ALA A 45 30.03 -29.61 4.36
C ALA A 45 29.12 -29.24 5.53
N ALA A 46 29.49 -28.22 6.31
CA ALA A 46 28.54 -27.59 7.23
C ALA A 46 27.28 -27.21 6.44
N PRO A 47 26.06 -27.47 6.95
CA PRO A 47 24.85 -27.14 6.21
C PRO A 47 24.80 -25.63 6.01
N GLY A 48 24.69 -25.19 4.74
CA GLY A 48 24.55 -23.77 4.39
C GLY A 48 23.36 -23.10 5.07
N LEU A 49 23.36 -21.77 5.07
CA LEU A 49 22.28 -20.92 5.57
C LEU A 49 20.97 -21.28 4.87
N LEU A 50 20.99 -21.41 3.54
CA LEU A 50 19.80 -21.65 2.73
C LEU A 50 19.29 -23.09 2.86
N ARG A 51 18.02 -23.20 3.26
CA ARG A 51 17.30 -24.46 3.44
C ARG A 51 15.93 -24.35 2.80
N VAL A 52 15.78 -25.08 1.69
CA VAL A 52 14.53 -25.18 0.94
C VAL A 52 13.40 -25.66 1.86
N ASN A 53 12.23 -25.06 1.72
CA ASN A 53 11.03 -25.25 2.56
C ASN A 53 11.14 -24.75 4.01
N ARG A 54 12.24 -24.08 4.40
CA ARG A 54 12.37 -23.43 5.71
C ARG A 54 12.56 -21.92 5.59
N ASN A 55 13.65 -21.50 4.94
CA ASN A 55 13.99 -20.08 4.78
C ASN A 55 14.17 -19.67 3.31
N CYS A 56 14.05 -20.59 2.36
CA CYS A 56 13.83 -20.32 0.95
C CYS A 56 12.84 -21.32 0.33
N ALA A 57 12.18 -20.92 -0.75
CA ALA A 57 11.31 -21.77 -1.56
C ALA A 57 12.12 -22.51 -2.65
N TRP A 58 13.14 -21.84 -3.19
CA TRP A 58 14.03 -22.38 -4.21
C TRP A 58 15.48 -22.04 -3.90
N HIS A 59 16.39 -22.85 -4.42
CA HIS A 59 17.83 -22.65 -4.40
C HIS A 59 18.34 -23.16 -5.75
N GLU A 60 18.55 -22.24 -6.69
CA GLU A 60 18.67 -22.56 -8.11
C GLU A 60 19.83 -21.80 -8.74
N HIS A 61 20.43 -22.40 -9.76
CA HIS A 61 21.57 -21.83 -10.49
C HIS A 61 21.20 -20.58 -11.28
N ALA A 62 22.10 -19.60 -11.31
CA ALA A 62 22.10 -18.46 -12.21
C ALA A 62 23.46 -18.39 -12.93
N HIS A 63 23.45 -18.16 -14.25
CA HIS A 63 24.70 -18.02 -15.02
C HIS A 63 25.34 -16.67 -14.77
N HIS A 64 24.53 -15.64 -14.55
CA HIS A 64 24.97 -14.29 -14.25
C HIS A 64 24.11 -13.69 -13.14
N PHE A 65 24.73 -12.96 -12.23
CA PHE A 65 24.05 -12.20 -11.17
C PHE A 65 24.63 -10.79 -11.06
N ARG A 66 23.76 -9.78 -10.96
CA ARG A 66 24.14 -8.36 -10.83
C ARG A 66 23.18 -7.61 -9.92
N ILE A 67 23.73 -6.77 -9.05
CA ILE A 67 22.99 -5.73 -8.32
C ILE A 67 23.10 -4.39 -9.08
N LEU A 68 21.94 -3.90 -9.48
CA LEU A 68 21.73 -2.59 -10.10
C LEU A 68 21.36 -1.61 -8.99
N ILE A 69 22.15 -0.54 -8.86
CA ILE A 69 21.96 0.49 -7.85
C ILE A 69 21.26 1.68 -8.51
N ASP A 70 20.17 2.11 -7.90
CA ASP A 70 19.22 3.06 -8.41
C ASP A 70 18.51 2.69 -9.72
N ALA A 71 17.42 3.42 -9.95
CA ALA A 71 16.55 3.16 -11.08
C ALA A 71 17.14 3.59 -12.43
N ALA A 72 18.15 4.47 -12.49
CA ALA A 72 18.80 4.78 -13.76
C ALA A 72 19.48 3.55 -14.36
N ASP A 73 20.29 2.83 -13.58
CA ASP A 73 20.95 1.60 -14.02
C ASP A 73 19.92 0.50 -14.30
N TYR A 74 18.96 0.32 -13.38
CA TYR A 74 17.92 -0.70 -13.56
C TYR A 74 17.05 -0.45 -14.79
N PHE A 75 16.51 0.75 -14.98
CA PHE A 75 15.59 1.03 -16.08
C PHE A 75 16.30 1.01 -17.44
N ALA A 76 17.57 1.41 -17.51
CA ALA A 76 18.38 1.25 -18.71
C ALA A 76 18.57 -0.23 -19.07
N ALA A 77 19.00 -1.05 -18.09
CA ALA A 77 19.16 -2.50 -18.24
C ALA A 77 17.86 -3.18 -18.68
N LEU A 78 16.75 -2.82 -18.02
CA LEU A 78 15.44 -3.37 -18.29
C LEU A 78 14.95 -3.03 -19.70
N ARG A 79 15.16 -1.79 -20.16
CA ARG A 79 14.75 -1.37 -21.50
C ARG A 79 15.51 -2.12 -22.60
N ASP A 80 16.82 -2.29 -22.45
CA ASP A 80 17.62 -3.08 -23.40
C ASP A 80 17.16 -4.54 -23.41
N ALA A 81 16.99 -5.14 -22.24
CA ALA A 81 16.52 -6.52 -22.11
C ALA A 81 15.12 -6.74 -22.71
N MET A 82 14.16 -5.85 -22.44
CA MET A 82 12.80 -5.94 -23.01
C MET A 82 12.82 -5.82 -24.54
N SER A 83 13.74 -5.03 -25.10
CA SER A 83 13.90 -4.87 -26.55
C SER A 83 14.41 -6.13 -27.25
N ARG A 84 14.99 -7.06 -26.49
CA ARG A 84 15.50 -8.37 -26.96
C ARG A 84 14.50 -9.51 -26.74
N ALA A 85 13.35 -9.23 -26.11
CA ALA A 85 12.35 -10.23 -25.77
C ALA A 85 11.72 -10.90 -27.00
N ARG A 86 11.65 -12.22 -26.98
CA ARG A 86 11.17 -13.04 -28.10
C ARG A 86 9.74 -13.54 -27.91
N HIS A 87 9.37 -13.92 -26.70
CA HIS A 87 8.15 -14.68 -26.41
C HIS A 87 7.31 -14.05 -25.30
N THR A 88 7.88 -13.73 -24.15
CA THR A 88 7.13 -13.28 -22.98
C THR A 88 7.83 -12.14 -22.24
N ILE A 89 7.04 -11.16 -21.81
CA ILE A 89 7.43 -10.22 -20.75
C ILE A 89 6.36 -10.29 -19.66
N HIS A 90 6.75 -10.66 -18.45
CA HIS A 90 5.90 -10.61 -17.28
C HIS A 90 6.33 -9.44 -16.38
N ILE A 91 5.39 -8.56 -16.03
CA ILE A 91 5.62 -7.44 -15.12
C ILE A 91 4.66 -7.59 -13.94
N VAL A 92 5.22 -7.64 -12.74
CA VAL A 92 4.51 -7.82 -11.47
C VAL A 92 4.95 -6.69 -10.56
N GLY A 93 4.00 -5.88 -10.08
CA GLY A 93 4.33 -4.69 -9.30
C GLY A 93 3.26 -4.31 -8.29
N TRP A 94 3.68 -3.58 -7.25
CA TRP A 94 2.77 -2.95 -6.30
C TRP A 94 2.04 -1.76 -6.96
N ASP A 95 2.73 -1.06 -7.85
CA ASP A 95 2.20 -0.01 -8.71
C ASP A 95 2.94 0.05 -10.05
N ILE A 96 2.25 0.45 -11.12
CA ILE A 96 2.80 0.51 -12.48
C ILE A 96 2.22 1.73 -13.20
N ASP A 97 3.05 2.72 -13.53
CA ASP A 97 2.68 3.92 -14.29
C ASP A 97 2.98 3.71 -15.78
N SER A 98 1.92 3.72 -16.60
CA SER A 98 1.99 3.57 -18.05
C SER A 98 2.84 4.64 -18.76
N ARG A 99 3.05 5.80 -18.13
CA ARG A 99 3.75 6.96 -18.68
C ARG A 99 5.20 7.06 -18.20
N LEU A 100 5.63 6.13 -17.34
CA LEU A 100 7.01 6.07 -16.87
C LEU A 100 7.97 6.09 -18.06
N GLN A 101 8.98 6.95 -17.99
CA GLN A 101 10.09 6.92 -18.93
C GLN A 101 11.25 6.18 -18.27
N LEU A 102 11.58 5.00 -18.82
CA LEU A 102 12.70 4.20 -18.32
C LEU A 102 14.03 4.94 -18.51
N VAL A 103 14.17 5.67 -19.63
CA VAL A 103 15.36 6.46 -19.96
C VAL A 103 14.93 7.90 -20.29
N PRO A 104 14.75 8.78 -19.27
CA PRO A 104 14.27 10.14 -19.47
C PRO A 104 15.16 11.03 -20.36
N GLY A 105 16.47 10.72 -20.43
CA GLY A 105 17.41 11.40 -21.34
C GLY A 105 17.26 11.00 -22.81
N GLY A 106 16.37 10.04 -23.12
CA GLY A 106 16.21 9.44 -24.44
C GLY A 106 17.04 8.17 -24.60
N ALA A 107 16.41 7.13 -25.14
CA ALA A 107 17.10 5.88 -25.49
C ALA A 107 17.57 5.89 -26.96
N PRO A 108 18.69 5.23 -27.29
CA PRO A 108 19.22 5.20 -28.66
C PRO A 108 18.42 4.31 -29.63
N ASP A 109 17.44 3.56 -29.12
CA ASP A 109 16.67 2.54 -29.86
C ASP A 109 15.56 3.09 -30.77
N ARG A 110 15.32 4.42 -30.77
CA ARG A 110 14.24 5.09 -31.51
C ARG A 110 12.83 4.57 -31.17
N LEU A 111 12.67 3.83 -30.08
CA LEU A 111 11.38 3.37 -29.60
C LEU A 111 10.73 4.44 -28.70
N PRO A 112 9.39 4.40 -28.50
CA PRO A 112 8.71 5.38 -27.67
C PRO A 112 9.30 5.50 -26.25
N ALA A 113 9.23 6.70 -25.68
CA ALA A 113 9.79 6.97 -24.35
C ALA A 113 8.91 6.42 -23.21
N GLY A 114 7.59 6.55 -23.32
CA GLY A 114 6.64 6.09 -22.30
C GLY A 114 6.51 4.57 -22.28
N LEU A 115 6.43 3.98 -21.08
CA LEU A 115 6.43 2.54 -20.86
C LEU A 115 5.34 1.80 -21.66
N ALA A 116 4.10 2.28 -21.66
CA ALA A 116 3.01 1.63 -22.39
C ALA A 116 3.23 1.67 -23.90
N ASP A 117 3.62 2.83 -24.46
CA ASP A 117 3.88 2.98 -25.89
C ASP A 117 5.09 2.14 -26.33
N PHE A 118 6.12 2.07 -25.49
CA PHE A 118 7.28 1.22 -25.69
C PHE A 118 6.88 -0.26 -25.77
N LEU A 119 6.12 -0.76 -24.80
CA LEU A 119 5.65 -2.15 -24.78
C LEU A 119 4.72 -2.46 -25.96
N CYS A 120 3.90 -1.49 -26.41
CA CYS A 120 3.11 -1.62 -27.62
C CYS A 120 4.00 -1.75 -28.86
N ALA A 121 5.01 -0.88 -29.01
CA ALA A 121 5.95 -0.92 -30.13
C ALA A 121 6.72 -2.26 -30.18
N LEU A 122 7.11 -2.81 -29.02
CA LEU A 122 7.71 -4.14 -28.94
C LEU A 122 6.75 -5.24 -29.41
N ALA A 123 5.52 -5.23 -28.91
CA ALA A 123 4.51 -6.21 -29.28
C ALA A 123 4.04 -6.09 -30.74
N GLU A 124 4.18 -4.92 -31.36
CA GLU A 124 3.92 -4.69 -32.79
C GLU A 124 5.08 -5.20 -33.66
N THR A 125 6.31 -4.93 -33.25
CA THR A 125 7.54 -5.34 -33.94
C THR A 125 7.71 -6.86 -33.90
N ASN A 126 7.52 -7.48 -32.73
CA ASN A 126 7.61 -8.92 -32.56
C ASN A 126 6.21 -9.55 -32.46
N ARG A 127 5.81 -10.28 -33.51
CA ARG A 127 4.48 -10.91 -33.57
C ARG A 127 4.29 -12.06 -32.59
N HIS A 128 5.36 -12.63 -32.05
CA HIS A 128 5.37 -13.74 -31.09
C HIS A 128 5.43 -13.27 -29.64
N LEU A 129 5.68 -11.98 -29.40
CA LEU A 129 5.79 -11.44 -28.05
C LEU A 129 4.43 -11.22 -27.39
N HIS A 130 4.26 -11.81 -26.21
CA HIS A 130 3.12 -11.63 -25.32
C HIS A 130 3.56 -10.94 -24.02
N ILE A 131 2.84 -9.90 -23.61
CA ILE A 131 3.19 -9.11 -22.44
C ILE A 131 2.07 -9.23 -21.42
N TYR A 132 2.42 -9.56 -20.18
CA TYR A 132 1.48 -9.78 -19.08
C TYR A 132 1.87 -8.88 -17.91
N ILE A 133 0.90 -8.12 -17.42
CA ILE A 133 1.13 -7.08 -16.43
C ILE A 133 0.14 -7.28 -15.29
N LEU A 134 0.65 -7.50 -14.09
CA LEU A 134 -0.13 -7.75 -12.89
C LEU A 134 0.20 -6.71 -11.82
N ALA A 135 -0.71 -5.76 -11.62
CA ALA A 135 -0.59 -4.72 -10.59
C ALA A 135 -1.47 -5.05 -9.37
N TRP A 136 -1.18 -4.51 -8.20
CA TRP A 136 -2.04 -4.68 -7.02
C TRP A 136 -3.39 -3.90 -7.13
N ASP A 137 -4.52 -4.49 -6.67
CA ASP A 137 -5.89 -3.96 -6.88
C ASP A 137 -6.38 -2.95 -5.82
N PHE A 138 -5.71 -2.79 -4.67
CA PHE A 138 -6.32 -2.10 -3.53
C PHE A 138 -5.76 -0.70 -3.22
N ALA A 139 -6.40 0.34 -3.77
CA ALA A 139 -5.98 1.74 -3.65
C ALA A 139 -6.97 2.61 -2.86
N MET A 140 -7.24 2.29 -1.58
CA MET A 140 -8.07 3.18 -0.74
C MET A 140 -7.23 4.05 0.20
N LEU A 141 -6.21 3.47 0.85
CA LEU A 141 -5.35 4.17 1.80
C LEU A 141 -4.30 5.06 1.12
N TYR A 142 -3.79 4.63 -0.05
CA TYR A 142 -2.74 5.31 -0.83
C TYR A 142 -3.29 6.06 -2.06
N ALA A 143 -4.59 6.31 -2.14
CA ALA A 143 -5.18 6.91 -3.34
C ALA A 143 -4.81 8.39 -3.57
N PHE A 144 -4.06 9.02 -2.65
CA PHE A 144 -3.43 10.34 -2.85
C PHE A 144 -2.05 10.25 -3.54
N GLU A 145 -1.40 9.09 -3.50
CA GLU A 145 -0.04 8.87 -4.03
C GLU A 145 -0.05 8.04 -5.34
N ARG A 146 -1.23 7.55 -5.74
CA ARG A 146 -1.46 6.71 -6.91
C ARG A 146 -2.19 7.45 -8.01
N GLU A 147 -2.00 7.02 -9.25
CA GLU A 147 -2.77 7.48 -10.40
C GLU A 147 -4.28 7.15 -10.26
N TRP A 148 -5.08 8.10 -9.75
CA TRP A 148 -6.50 7.86 -9.39
C TRP A 148 -7.55 7.81 -10.55
N LEU A 149 -7.41 7.10 -11.69
CA LEU A 149 -8.53 7.02 -12.66
C LEU A 149 -8.62 5.72 -13.45
N PRO A 150 -9.83 5.10 -13.53
CA PRO A 150 -10.14 4.07 -14.52
C PRO A 150 -10.09 4.57 -15.98
N VAL A 151 -9.99 5.88 -16.21
CA VAL A 151 -9.98 6.52 -17.54
C VAL A 151 -8.65 6.29 -18.28
N TYR A 152 -7.52 6.12 -17.57
CA TYR A 152 -6.21 5.87 -18.17
C TYR A 152 -5.86 4.38 -18.31
N LYS A 153 -6.80 3.48 -17.95
CA LYS A 153 -6.76 2.06 -18.34
C LYS A 153 -6.84 1.86 -19.87
N MET A 154 -6.95 2.93 -20.67
CA MET A 154 -6.91 2.89 -22.13
C MET A 154 -5.51 2.66 -22.71
N GLY A 155 -4.43 3.11 -22.06
CA GLY A 155 -3.06 2.94 -22.57
C GLY A 155 -2.60 1.47 -22.61
N TRP A 156 -3.00 0.69 -21.61
CA TRP A 156 -2.75 -0.76 -21.58
C TRP A 156 -3.70 -1.57 -22.48
N ARG A 157 -4.78 -0.96 -22.99
CA ARG A 157 -5.86 -1.62 -23.75
C ARG A 157 -5.72 -1.44 -25.27
N THR A 158 -4.54 -1.10 -25.75
CA THR A 158 -4.29 -0.80 -27.17
C THR A 158 -3.94 -2.05 -27.98
N HIS A 159 -3.35 -3.08 -27.37
CA HIS A 159 -2.80 -4.21 -28.13
C HIS A 159 -3.24 -5.58 -27.60
N ARG A 160 -3.74 -6.46 -28.49
CA ARG A 160 -4.30 -7.79 -28.14
C ARG A 160 -3.33 -8.75 -27.44
N ARG A 161 -2.02 -8.53 -27.60
CA ARG A 161 -0.95 -9.33 -26.97
C ARG A 161 -0.47 -8.75 -25.64
N ILE A 162 -1.00 -7.62 -25.18
CA ILE A 162 -0.71 -7.04 -23.87
C ILE A 162 -1.91 -7.29 -22.95
N ARG A 163 -1.70 -8.01 -21.85
CA ARG A 163 -2.74 -8.35 -20.87
C ARG A 163 -2.43 -7.68 -19.55
N PHE A 164 -3.16 -6.62 -19.22
CA PHE A 164 -3.11 -5.99 -17.90
C PHE A 164 -4.20 -6.53 -16.97
N ARG A 165 -3.84 -6.90 -15.75
CA ARG A 165 -4.74 -7.38 -14.69
C ARG A 165 -4.37 -6.76 -13.35
N GLN A 166 -5.34 -6.77 -12.44
CA GLN A 166 -5.13 -6.35 -11.06
C GLN A 166 -5.28 -7.57 -10.14
N ASP A 167 -4.41 -7.69 -9.14
CA ASP A 167 -4.43 -8.73 -8.12
C ASP A 167 -5.04 -8.18 -6.83
N GLY A 168 -6.23 -8.69 -6.49
CA GLY A 168 -6.92 -8.43 -5.22
C GLY A 168 -7.10 -9.69 -4.38
N ARG A 169 -6.39 -10.79 -4.68
CA ARG A 169 -6.60 -12.10 -4.06
C ARG A 169 -5.64 -12.34 -2.89
N HIS A 170 -5.76 -11.49 -1.88
CA HIS A 170 -4.98 -11.51 -0.64
C HIS A 170 -5.87 -11.13 0.55
N PRO A 171 -5.43 -11.37 1.82
CA PRO A 171 -6.18 -10.95 3.00
C PRO A 171 -6.46 -9.44 3.02
N ILE A 172 -7.50 -9.04 3.75
CA ILE A 172 -7.82 -7.63 3.95
C ILE A 172 -6.65 -6.97 4.68
N GLY A 173 -6.23 -5.81 4.20
CA GLY A 173 -5.11 -5.06 4.77
C GLY A 173 -3.76 -5.52 4.29
N ALA A 174 -3.62 -6.68 3.61
CA ALA A 174 -2.40 -7.08 2.90
C ALA A 174 -2.28 -6.37 1.54
N SER A 175 -1.09 -6.42 0.98
CA SER A 175 -0.76 -5.93 -0.36
C SER A 175 0.05 -6.96 -1.14
N HIS A 176 -0.08 -6.87 -2.45
CA HIS A 176 0.86 -7.48 -3.36
C HIS A 176 2.06 -6.53 -3.52
N HIS A 177 3.19 -6.86 -2.89
CA HIS A 177 4.32 -5.94 -2.75
C HIS A 177 5.58 -6.38 -3.52
N GLN A 178 5.50 -7.47 -4.29
CA GLN A 178 6.57 -7.94 -5.17
C GLN A 178 6.77 -6.98 -6.36
N LYS A 179 8.03 -6.66 -6.67
CA LYS A 179 8.43 -5.94 -7.91
C LYS A 179 9.31 -6.85 -8.73
N ILE A 180 8.70 -7.52 -9.71
CA ILE A 180 9.34 -8.57 -10.50
C ILE A 180 9.11 -8.28 -11.98
N VAL A 181 10.17 -8.36 -12.77
CA VAL A 181 10.07 -8.46 -14.23
C VAL A 181 10.75 -9.73 -14.69
N VAL A 182 10.10 -10.54 -15.51
CA VAL A 182 10.69 -11.74 -16.13
C VAL A 182 10.53 -11.67 -17.63
N ILE A 183 11.61 -11.90 -18.37
CA ILE A 183 11.66 -11.86 -19.82
C ILE A 183 12.04 -13.25 -20.33
N ASP A 184 11.19 -13.79 -21.21
CA ASP A 184 11.31 -15.12 -21.83
C ASP A 184 11.57 -16.28 -20.85
N ASP A 185 11.09 -16.16 -19.61
CA ASP A 185 11.36 -17.09 -18.50
C ASP A 185 12.86 -17.36 -18.23
N ALA A 186 13.74 -16.50 -18.75
CA ALA A 186 15.18 -16.70 -18.78
C ALA A 186 15.99 -15.58 -18.13
N LEU A 187 15.45 -14.36 -18.06
CA LEU A 187 16.06 -13.24 -17.34
C LEU A 187 15.05 -12.63 -16.38
N ALA A 188 15.44 -12.43 -15.12
CA ALA A 188 14.59 -11.89 -14.08
C ALA A 188 15.22 -10.66 -13.41
N PHE A 189 14.36 -9.73 -13.02
CA PHE A 189 14.65 -8.58 -12.18
C PHE A 189 13.78 -8.66 -10.93
N VAL A 190 14.39 -8.62 -9.74
CA VAL A 190 13.69 -8.70 -8.44
C VAL A 190 14.32 -7.73 -7.45
N GLY A 191 13.52 -6.92 -6.76
CA GLY A 191 14.05 -5.95 -5.80
C GLY A 191 13.01 -4.96 -5.29
N GLY A 192 13.45 -3.75 -4.96
CA GLY A 192 12.62 -2.69 -4.37
C GLY A 192 11.92 -1.78 -5.37
N ILE A 193 12.34 -1.78 -6.65
CA ILE A 193 11.98 -0.75 -7.62
C ILE A 193 10.73 -1.12 -8.42
N ASP A 194 9.63 -0.41 -8.16
CA ASP A 194 8.41 -0.47 -8.98
C ASP A 194 8.58 0.28 -10.32
N LEU A 195 7.87 -0.16 -11.36
CA LEU A 195 7.77 0.57 -12.64
C LEU A 195 6.74 1.70 -12.54
N THR A 196 6.94 2.63 -11.62
CA THR A 196 6.04 3.76 -11.35
C THR A 196 6.78 5.10 -11.26
N SER A 197 6.02 6.18 -11.13
CA SER A 197 6.51 7.54 -10.94
C SER A 197 7.39 7.69 -9.69
N SER A 198 8.24 8.72 -9.65
CA SER A 198 9.10 9.06 -8.52
C SER A 198 10.06 7.93 -8.12
N ARG A 199 10.67 7.27 -9.10
CA ARG A 199 11.64 6.19 -8.89
C ARG A 199 12.99 6.42 -9.55
N TRP A 200 13.01 7.03 -10.74
CA TRP A 200 14.25 7.30 -11.47
C TRP A 200 15.18 8.23 -10.67
N ASP A 201 16.42 7.81 -10.44
CA ASP A 201 17.50 8.64 -9.91
C ASP A 201 18.84 8.03 -10.34
N THR A 202 19.92 8.80 -10.19
CA THR A 202 21.29 8.32 -10.39
C THR A 202 22.02 8.22 -9.06
N PRO A 203 23.09 7.40 -8.98
CA PRO A 203 23.94 7.29 -7.81
C PRO A 203 24.53 8.60 -7.30
N GLU A 204 24.48 9.72 -8.05
CA GLU A 204 24.92 11.02 -7.54
C GLU A 204 23.87 11.74 -6.68
N HIS A 205 22.61 11.32 -6.72
CA HIS A 205 21.48 11.88 -5.96
C HIS A 205 21.38 13.42 -5.96
N ARG A 206 21.89 14.09 -7.02
CA ARG A 206 21.97 15.56 -7.09
C ARG A 206 20.62 16.17 -6.73
N LEU A 207 20.59 17.13 -5.81
CA LEU A 207 19.36 17.76 -5.31
C LEU A 207 18.41 18.25 -6.42
N HIS A 208 18.98 18.83 -7.48
CA HIS A 208 18.26 19.37 -8.62
C HIS A 208 18.66 18.69 -9.92
N ALA A 209 18.56 17.35 -9.98
CA ALA A 209 18.79 16.59 -11.21
C ALA A 209 17.72 16.94 -12.28
N PRO A 210 18.09 17.46 -13.46
CA PRO A 210 17.14 17.92 -14.47
C PRO A 210 16.18 16.83 -14.97
N LEU A 211 16.66 15.58 -15.02
CA LEU A 211 15.93 14.41 -15.52
C LEU A 211 15.03 13.75 -14.45
N ARG A 212 15.17 14.11 -13.17
CA ARG A 212 14.40 13.50 -12.07
C ARG A 212 13.02 14.14 -11.96
N ARG A 213 12.11 13.74 -12.86
CA ARG A 213 10.78 14.33 -13.02
C ARG A 213 9.71 13.30 -13.36
N ASN A 214 8.51 13.53 -12.83
CA ASN A 214 7.33 12.74 -13.14
C ASN A 214 6.70 13.19 -14.47
N ALA A 215 5.74 12.39 -14.95
CA ALA A 215 4.87 12.81 -16.05
C ALA A 215 4.23 14.17 -15.73
N GLY A 216 4.31 15.11 -16.67
CA GLY A 216 3.91 16.51 -16.45
C GLY A 216 5.02 17.42 -15.92
N ASP A 217 6.29 16.99 -16.00
CA ASP A 217 7.48 17.77 -15.65
C ASP A 217 7.62 18.12 -14.16
N THR A 218 6.88 17.44 -13.28
CA THR A 218 6.95 17.70 -11.82
C THR A 218 8.23 17.10 -11.22
N PRO A 219 9.16 17.89 -10.66
CA PRO A 219 10.35 17.35 -10.00
C PRO A 219 10.00 16.64 -8.68
N TYR A 220 10.83 15.68 -8.27
CA TYR A 220 10.70 14.97 -7.00
C TYR A 220 12.06 14.79 -6.29
N GLN A 221 11.99 14.39 -5.02
CA GLN A 221 13.16 14.24 -4.14
C GLN A 221 14.09 13.11 -4.61
N PRO A 222 15.39 13.14 -4.23
CA PRO A 222 16.28 12.02 -4.50
C PRO A 222 15.74 10.69 -3.95
N MET A 223 16.02 9.62 -4.67
CA MET A 223 15.50 8.28 -4.42
C MET A 223 16.64 7.28 -4.53
N HIS A 224 16.86 6.51 -3.47
CA HIS A 224 17.86 5.45 -3.45
C HIS A 224 17.17 4.08 -3.34
N ASP A 225 17.50 3.14 -4.23
CA ASP A 225 16.94 1.78 -4.21
C ASP A 225 17.83 0.79 -4.99
N VAL A 226 17.54 -0.51 -4.91
CA VAL A 226 18.32 -1.56 -5.56
C VAL A 226 17.43 -2.61 -6.23
N GLN A 227 17.95 -3.19 -7.32
CA GLN A 227 17.32 -4.29 -8.05
C GLN A 227 18.35 -5.39 -8.36
N ALA A 228 18.02 -6.64 -8.07
CA ALA A 228 18.80 -7.79 -8.54
C ALA A 228 18.38 -8.17 -9.95
N MET A 229 19.37 -8.54 -10.77
CA MET A 229 19.21 -9.03 -12.13
C MET A 229 19.98 -10.35 -12.28
N PHE A 230 19.31 -11.37 -12.78
CA PHE A 230 19.89 -12.71 -12.93
C PHE A 230 19.17 -13.54 -13.98
N ASP A 231 19.88 -14.52 -14.54
CA ASP A 231 19.36 -15.42 -15.56
C ASP A 231 19.38 -16.89 -15.13
N GLY A 232 19.13 -17.80 -16.08
CA GLY A 232 19.24 -19.24 -15.86
C GLY A 232 18.07 -19.85 -15.08
N PRO A 233 18.26 -21.07 -14.50
CA PRO A 233 17.24 -21.77 -13.73
C PRO A 233 16.59 -20.93 -12.61
N ALA A 234 17.34 -20.05 -11.95
CA ALA A 234 16.81 -19.12 -10.95
C ALA A 234 15.76 -18.17 -11.55
N ALA A 235 16.00 -17.59 -12.72
CA ALA A 235 15.02 -16.75 -13.42
C ALA A 235 13.76 -17.55 -13.81
N HIS A 236 13.95 -18.81 -14.22
CA HIS A 236 12.84 -19.72 -14.48
C HIS A 236 12.02 -20.02 -13.21
N ALA A 237 12.64 -20.20 -12.05
CA ALA A 237 11.92 -20.37 -10.79
C ALA A 237 11.05 -19.14 -10.44
N VAL A 238 11.57 -17.92 -10.65
CA VAL A 238 10.78 -16.69 -10.51
C VAL A 238 9.64 -16.62 -11.53
N SER A 239 9.85 -17.09 -12.76
CA SER A 239 8.77 -17.19 -13.76
C SER A 239 7.60 -18.06 -13.28
N ARG A 240 7.90 -19.16 -12.58
CA ARG A 240 6.89 -20.07 -12.01
C ARG A 240 6.08 -19.37 -10.92
N LEU A 241 6.75 -18.59 -10.05
CA LEU A 241 6.08 -17.74 -9.06
C LEU A 241 5.11 -16.76 -9.73
N VAL A 242 5.55 -16.06 -10.77
CA VAL A 242 4.74 -15.08 -11.51
C VAL A 242 3.53 -15.73 -12.19
N ARG A 243 3.72 -16.88 -12.83
CA ARG A 243 2.64 -17.66 -13.48
C ARG A 243 1.61 -18.16 -12.48
N GLU A 244 2.07 -18.66 -11.33
CA GLU A 244 1.18 -19.11 -10.26
C GLU A 244 0.38 -17.94 -9.70
N ARG A 245 1.02 -16.80 -9.43
CA ARG A 245 0.31 -15.60 -8.99
C ARG A 245 -0.72 -15.14 -10.01
N TRP A 246 -0.38 -15.12 -11.29
CA TRP A 246 -1.32 -14.77 -12.35
C TRP A 246 -2.54 -15.71 -12.35
N ARG A 247 -2.31 -17.02 -12.22
CA ARG A 247 -3.37 -18.02 -12.13
C ARG A 247 -4.26 -17.78 -10.91
N LEU A 248 -3.67 -17.47 -9.75
CA LEU A 248 -4.41 -17.14 -8.55
C LEU A 248 -5.25 -15.87 -8.73
N ALA A 249 -4.66 -14.79 -9.22
CA ALA A 249 -5.34 -13.50 -9.39
C ALA A 249 -6.47 -13.54 -10.43
N THR A 250 -6.30 -14.31 -11.52
CA THR A 250 -7.21 -14.28 -12.67
C THR A 250 -8.09 -15.52 -12.84
N GLY A 251 -7.77 -16.61 -12.13
CA GLY A 251 -8.38 -17.93 -12.34
C GLY A 251 -7.97 -18.62 -13.64
N LYS A 252 -7.04 -18.05 -14.42
CA LYS A 252 -6.60 -18.58 -15.72
C LYS A 252 -5.08 -18.73 -15.76
N PRO A 253 -4.53 -19.85 -16.24
CA PRO A 253 -3.09 -19.98 -16.46
C PRO A 253 -2.62 -19.03 -17.57
N LEU A 254 -1.30 -18.83 -17.64
CA LEU A 254 -0.64 -18.17 -18.77
C LEU A 254 -0.35 -19.20 -19.86
N ASP A 255 -0.93 -18.98 -21.05
CA ASP A 255 -0.96 -19.98 -22.14
C ASP A 255 0.35 -20.10 -22.93
N VAL A 256 1.27 -19.13 -22.81
CA VAL A 256 2.51 -19.08 -23.59
C VAL A 256 3.68 -19.47 -22.69
N SER A 257 4.38 -20.55 -23.04
CA SER A 257 5.68 -20.92 -22.49
C SER A 257 6.71 -20.83 -23.62
N PRO A 258 7.84 -20.14 -23.43
CA PRO A 258 8.94 -20.21 -24.38
C PRO A 258 9.49 -21.64 -24.47
N ASP A 259 10.05 -22.03 -25.62
CA ASP A 259 10.90 -23.21 -25.71
C ASP A 259 12.24 -22.92 -25.01
N SER A 260 12.65 -23.81 -24.10
CA SER A 260 13.74 -23.59 -23.13
C SER A 260 15.16 -23.41 -23.70
N ASN A 261 15.33 -23.49 -25.02
CA ASN A 261 16.64 -23.66 -25.64
C ASN A 261 17.12 -22.47 -26.49
N ASP A 262 16.35 -21.37 -26.59
CA ASP A 262 16.69 -20.22 -27.44
C ASP A 262 16.67 -18.88 -26.67
N HIS A 263 17.48 -18.81 -25.62
CA HIS A 263 17.63 -17.61 -24.77
C HIS A 263 18.95 -16.86 -24.99
N ALA A 264 19.72 -17.23 -26.02
CA ALA A 264 21.01 -16.61 -26.32
C ALA A 264 20.85 -15.10 -26.56
N GLY A 265 21.62 -14.31 -25.80
CA GLY A 265 21.73 -12.86 -25.96
C GLY A 265 20.64 -12.02 -25.28
N ILE A 266 19.87 -12.58 -24.34
CA ILE A 266 18.88 -11.83 -23.55
C ILE A 266 19.52 -10.92 -22.48
N TRP A 267 20.68 -11.32 -21.96
CA TRP A 267 21.48 -10.49 -21.07
C TRP A 267 22.02 -9.25 -21.85
N PRO A 268 21.74 -8.02 -21.40
CA PRO A 268 22.28 -6.78 -21.96
C PRO A 268 23.81 -6.83 -22.11
N ALA A 269 24.30 -6.58 -23.33
CA ALA A 269 25.72 -6.78 -23.67
C ALA A 269 26.67 -5.84 -22.92
N ASP A 270 26.19 -4.64 -22.55
CA ASP A 270 26.99 -3.61 -21.89
C ASP A 270 26.99 -3.73 -20.36
N ILE A 271 26.33 -4.75 -19.81
CA ILE A 271 26.25 -4.98 -18.36
C ILE A 271 27.14 -6.15 -17.97
N THR A 272 28.18 -5.87 -17.20
CA THR A 272 29.00 -6.90 -16.57
C THR A 272 28.29 -7.46 -15.34
N ALA A 273 28.25 -8.78 -15.21
CA ALA A 273 27.78 -9.43 -13.98
C ALA A 273 28.68 -9.08 -12.78
N ASP A 274 28.11 -9.03 -11.58
CA ASP A 274 28.93 -9.01 -10.36
C ASP A 274 29.64 -10.35 -10.16
N ILE A 275 28.96 -11.43 -10.56
CA ILE A 275 29.45 -12.79 -10.46
C ILE A 275 28.70 -13.72 -11.42
N ASP A 276 29.42 -14.67 -11.99
CA ASP A 276 28.89 -15.70 -12.89
C ASP A 276 28.67 -17.03 -12.15
N ASP A 277 27.86 -17.94 -12.68
CA ASP A 277 27.70 -19.33 -12.20
C ASP A 277 27.63 -19.46 -10.66
N VAL A 278 26.47 -19.07 -10.11
CA VAL A 278 26.18 -19.09 -8.66
C VAL A 278 24.81 -19.69 -8.37
N GLU A 279 24.64 -20.22 -7.16
CA GLU A 279 23.32 -20.64 -6.66
C GLU A 279 22.64 -19.48 -5.93
N LEU A 280 21.36 -19.25 -6.24
CA LEU A 280 20.55 -18.19 -5.64
C LEU A 280 19.39 -18.79 -4.84
N GLY A 281 19.28 -18.38 -3.58
CA GLY A 281 18.11 -18.64 -2.75
C GLY A 281 16.97 -17.69 -3.12
N ILE A 282 15.76 -18.21 -3.32
CA ILE A 282 14.56 -17.41 -3.54
C ILE A 282 13.61 -17.63 -2.36
N SER A 283 13.35 -16.58 -1.60
CA SER A 283 12.56 -16.63 -0.36
C SER A 283 11.30 -15.80 -0.49
N LEU A 284 10.19 -16.32 0.04
CA LEU A 284 8.88 -15.69 -0.07
C LEU A 284 8.29 -15.33 1.29
N THR A 285 7.52 -14.24 1.31
CA THR A 285 6.43 -14.08 2.27
C THR A 285 5.13 -14.24 1.50
N GLU A 286 4.23 -15.11 1.94
CA GLU A 286 2.85 -15.17 1.46
C GLU A 286 1.90 -15.38 2.64
N PRO A 287 0.91 -14.51 2.85
CA PRO A 287 0.02 -14.65 3.99
C PRO A 287 -0.90 -15.86 3.83
N ALA A 288 -1.32 -16.43 4.97
CA ALA A 288 -2.36 -17.45 4.96
C ALA A 288 -3.67 -16.90 4.36
N PHE A 289 -4.16 -17.53 3.29
CA PHE A 289 -5.34 -17.05 2.58
C PHE A 289 -6.02 -18.16 1.77
N GLU A 290 -7.35 -18.24 1.86
CA GLU A 290 -8.19 -19.22 1.14
C GLU A 290 -7.70 -20.68 1.30
N GLY A 291 -7.38 -21.08 2.53
CA GLY A 291 -6.90 -22.44 2.85
C GLY A 291 -5.42 -22.69 2.56
N ARG A 292 -4.70 -21.73 1.96
CA ARG A 292 -3.23 -21.80 1.85
C ARG A 292 -2.58 -21.41 3.18
N PRO A 293 -1.55 -22.14 3.63
CA PRO A 293 -0.80 -21.80 4.84
C PRO A 293 0.05 -20.54 4.63
N LEU A 294 0.47 -19.92 5.75
CA LEU A 294 1.45 -18.85 5.75
C LEU A 294 2.80 -19.38 5.24
N VAL A 295 3.40 -18.66 4.30
CA VAL A 295 4.80 -18.81 3.91
C VAL A 295 5.57 -17.66 4.55
N GLY A 296 6.41 -17.95 5.55
CA GLY A 296 7.18 -16.96 6.32
C GLY A 296 8.69 -17.10 6.16
N GLN A 297 9.15 -17.44 4.95
CA GLN A 297 10.55 -17.82 4.71
C GLN A 297 11.50 -16.64 4.85
N ILE A 298 11.10 -15.44 4.40
CA ILE A 298 11.94 -14.24 4.48
C ILE A 298 12.24 -13.86 5.93
N GLN A 299 11.24 -13.90 6.82
CA GLN A 299 11.45 -13.66 8.25
C GLN A 299 12.44 -14.67 8.84
N GLN A 300 12.29 -15.95 8.49
CA GLN A 300 13.19 -16.99 8.98
C GLN A 300 14.61 -16.81 8.44
N LEU A 301 14.76 -16.44 7.16
CA LEU A 301 16.04 -16.12 6.53
C LEU A 301 16.78 -15.02 7.28
N TYR A 302 16.11 -13.90 7.58
CA TYR A 302 16.73 -12.81 8.35
C TYR A 302 17.17 -13.27 9.74
N ILE A 303 16.31 -14.00 10.47
CA ILE A 303 16.64 -14.52 11.80
C ILE A 303 17.87 -15.45 11.73
N ASP A 304 17.93 -16.35 10.75
CA ASP A 304 19.04 -17.27 10.60
C ASP A 304 20.33 -16.55 10.20
N ALA A 305 20.26 -15.56 9.30
CA ALA A 305 21.41 -14.78 8.87
C ALA A 305 22.01 -13.98 10.03
N ILE A 306 21.15 -13.34 10.85
CA ILE A 306 21.56 -12.60 12.04
C ILE A 306 22.21 -13.54 13.08
N ALA A 307 21.61 -14.71 13.32
CA ALA A 307 22.13 -15.67 14.29
C ALA A 307 23.51 -16.22 13.89
N ASN A 308 23.82 -16.29 12.59
CA ASN A 308 25.11 -16.76 12.09
C ASN A 308 26.16 -15.65 11.89
N ALA A 309 25.81 -14.38 12.09
CA ALA A 309 26.70 -13.25 11.88
C ALA A 309 27.82 -13.19 12.93
N LYS A 310 29.05 -12.97 12.51
CA LYS A 310 30.28 -12.97 13.33
C LYS A 310 31.02 -11.65 13.32
N HIS A 311 30.98 -10.90 12.23
CA HIS A 311 31.83 -9.74 12.02
C HIS A 311 31.02 -8.49 11.70
N THR A 312 30.14 -8.54 10.70
CA THR A 312 29.43 -7.36 10.20
C THR A 312 28.04 -7.70 9.70
N ILE A 313 27.07 -6.87 10.03
CA ILE A 313 25.76 -6.79 9.40
C ILE A 313 25.58 -5.37 8.85
N TYR A 314 25.46 -5.25 7.53
CA TYR A 314 25.09 -3.99 6.87
C TYR A 314 23.66 -4.12 6.36
N ILE A 315 22.81 -3.15 6.67
CA ILE A 315 21.39 -3.14 6.29
C ILE A 315 21.08 -1.83 5.61
N GLU A 316 20.39 -1.88 4.48
CA GLU A 316 19.65 -0.75 3.95
C GLU A 316 18.17 -1.10 3.89
N ASN A 317 17.34 -0.30 4.56
CA ASN A 317 15.91 -0.56 4.53
C ASN A 317 15.05 0.70 4.68
N GLN A 318 13.99 0.77 3.88
CA GLN A 318 12.96 1.81 3.98
C GLN A 318 12.31 1.85 5.37
N TYR A 319 11.95 0.68 5.90
CA TYR A 319 11.32 0.56 7.21
C TYR A 319 12.11 -0.41 8.08
N PHE A 320 12.33 -0.01 9.33
CA PHE A 320 13.08 -0.78 10.30
C PHE A 320 12.28 -0.85 11.61
N THR A 321 11.27 -1.71 11.61
CA THR A 321 10.24 -1.83 12.66
C THR A 321 9.88 -3.28 13.00
N ALA A 322 10.40 -4.28 12.27
CA ALA A 322 10.04 -5.69 12.44
C ALA A 322 10.46 -6.23 13.81
N SER A 323 9.48 -6.58 14.65
CA SER A 323 9.70 -6.97 16.04
C SER A 323 10.57 -8.22 16.18
N ARG A 324 10.30 -9.26 15.37
CA ARG A 324 11.03 -10.55 15.47
C ARG A 324 12.46 -10.45 14.94
N VAL A 325 12.68 -9.68 13.88
CA VAL A 325 14.03 -9.41 13.35
C VAL A 325 14.79 -8.53 14.34
N GLY A 326 14.13 -7.51 14.90
CA GLY A 326 14.67 -6.65 15.95
C GLY A 326 15.10 -7.41 17.20
N ALA A 327 14.28 -8.36 17.67
CA ALA A 327 14.62 -9.23 18.78
C ALA A 327 15.84 -10.12 18.48
N ALA A 328 15.96 -10.64 17.25
CA ALA A 328 17.13 -11.41 16.83
C ALA A 328 18.40 -10.55 16.80
N LEU A 329 18.31 -9.31 16.28
CA LEU A 329 19.42 -8.35 16.30
C LEU A 329 19.85 -8.00 17.73
N ALA A 330 18.90 -7.73 18.62
CA ALA A 330 19.17 -7.42 20.01
C ALA A 330 19.82 -8.59 20.75
N ALA A 331 19.32 -9.81 20.53
CA ALA A 331 19.92 -11.01 21.08
C ALA A 331 21.37 -11.17 20.60
N ARG A 332 21.63 -10.96 19.30
CA ARG A 332 22.99 -11.06 18.76
C ARG A 332 23.92 -9.93 19.22
N LEU A 333 23.39 -8.72 19.44
CA LEU A 333 24.16 -7.60 20.00
C LEU A 333 24.54 -7.79 21.47
N ALA A 334 23.72 -8.53 22.23
CA ALA A 334 23.99 -8.83 23.63
C ALA A 334 25.14 -9.84 23.83
N ASP A 335 25.52 -10.58 22.79
CA ASP A 335 26.66 -11.49 22.83
C ASP A 335 28.00 -10.73 22.88
N THR A 336 29.00 -11.31 23.55
CA THR A 336 30.33 -10.72 23.71
C THR A 336 31.11 -10.66 22.39
N ASP A 337 30.80 -11.56 21.45
CA ASP A 337 31.38 -11.64 20.10
C ASP A 337 30.46 -10.99 19.04
N SER A 338 29.61 -10.04 19.45
CA SER A 338 28.64 -9.39 18.56
C SER A 338 29.29 -8.72 17.33
N PRO A 339 28.63 -8.84 16.15
CA PRO A 339 29.08 -8.18 14.93
C PRO A 339 28.88 -6.67 15.01
N ASP A 340 29.60 -5.90 14.20
CA ASP A 340 29.21 -4.52 13.93
C ASP A 340 27.93 -4.48 13.09
N ILE A 341 26.97 -3.68 13.51
CA ILE A 341 25.69 -3.52 12.82
C ILE A 341 25.55 -2.07 12.37
N ALA A 342 25.46 -1.86 11.06
CA ALA A 342 25.17 -0.56 10.45
C ALA A 342 23.83 -0.63 9.72
N VAL A 343 22.91 0.28 10.04
CA VAL A 343 21.58 0.37 9.42
C VAL A 343 21.44 1.71 8.72
N VAL A 344 21.30 1.71 7.40
CA VAL A 344 20.99 2.90 6.61
C VAL A 344 19.49 2.91 6.32
N GLY A 345 18.84 4.01 6.64
CA GLY A 345 17.41 4.22 6.37
C GLY A 345 17.12 5.68 6.03
N PRO A 346 15.89 6.02 5.68
CA PRO A 346 15.53 7.40 5.37
C PRO A 346 15.61 8.26 6.64
N GLU A 347 15.99 9.54 6.53
CA GLU A 347 15.99 10.45 7.69
C GLU A 347 14.60 10.50 8.36
N ARG A 348 13.57 10.64 7.52
CA ARG A 348 12.15 10.67 7.90
C ARG A 348 11.37 9.79 6.95
N THR A 349 10.26 9.25 7.41
CA THR A 349 9.36 8.50 6.54
C THR A 349 8.50 9.45 5.70
N SER A 350 8.17 9.03 4.48
CA SER A 350 7.38 9.85 3.56
C SER A 350 5.93 9.88 4.03
N GLY A 351 5.42 11.07 4.38
CA GLY A 351 4.03 11.30 4.77
C GLY A 351 3.82 11.35 6.29
N TRP A 352 2.90 12.20 6.72
CA TRP A 352 2.66 12.46 8.15
C TRP A 352 2.15 11.22 8.91
N LEU A 353 1.36 10.36 8.25
CA LEU A 353 0.77 9.16 8.86
C LEU A 353 1.82 8.07 9.05
N GLN A 354 2.67 7.88 8.04
CA GLN A 354 3.81 6.96 8.10
C GLN A 354 4.78 7.42 9.20
N GLU A 355 5.03 8.72 9.33
CA GLU A 355 5.93 9.24 10.38
C GLU A 355 5.37 9.00 11.77
N ALA A 356 4.07 9.26 11.95
CA ALA A 356 3.40 9.04 13.22
C ALA A 356 3.23 7.56 13.61
N THR A 357 3.57 6.62 12.72
CA THR A 357 3.44 5.17 12.96
C THR A 357 4.78 4.46 12.87
N MET A 358 5.32 4.35 11.66
CA MET A 358 6.60 3.70 11.38
C MET A 358 7.76 4.44 12.05
N GLY A 359 7.72 5.77 12.12
CA GLY A 359 8.72 6.57 12.82
C GLY A 359 8.81 6.23 14.32
N VAL A 360 7.66 6.07 14.98
CA VAL A 360 7.58 5.67 16.40
C VAL A 360 8.08 4.24 16.61
N LEU A 361 7.64 3.29 15.78
CA LEU A 361 8.09 1.90 15.86
C LEU A 361 9.60 1.77 15.62
N ARG A 362 10.13 2.55 14.67
CA ARG A 362 11.58 2.63 14.39
C ARG A 362 12.34 3.15 15.59
N ALA A 363 11.88 4.22 16.21
CA ALA A 363 12.51 4.77 17.42
C ALA A 363 12.49 3.79 18.59
N ARG A 364 11.39 3.03 18.77
CA ARG A 364 11.31 1.97 19.78
C ARG A 364 12.30 0.84 19.52
N LEU A 365 12.37 0.34 18.28
CA LEU A 365 13.33 -0.69 17.91
C LEU A 365 14.77 -0.19 18.07
N HIS A 366 15.05 1.05 17.64
CA HIS A 366 16.34 1.69 17.82
C HIS A 366 16.77 1.74 19.30
N GLY A 367 15.86 2.16 20.19
CA GLY A 367 16.10 2.17 21.64
C GLY A 367 16.38 0.78 22.21
N LEU A 368 15.65 -0.24 21.75
CA LEU A 368 15.87 -1.63 22.15
C LEU A 368 17.25 -2.15 21.72
N LEU A 369 17.69 -1.85 20.50
CA LEU A 369 19.03 -2.23 20.03
C LEU A 369 20.13 -1.49 20.79
N LYS A 370 19.98 -0.18 21.02
CA LYS A 370 20.92 0.59 21.85
C LYS A 370 21.02 0.08 23.28
N HIS A 371 19.92 -0.38 23.86
CA HIS A 371 19.91 -0.95 25.20
C HIS A 371 20.62 -2.30 25.25
N ALA A 372 20.48 -3.13 24.22
CA ALA A 372 21.16 -4.42 24.10
C ALA A 372 22.66 -4.27 23.76
N ASP A 373 23.05 -3.19 23.10
CA ASP A 373 24.41 -2.94 22.63
C ASP A 373 25.35 -2.45 23.74
N GLY A 374 25.84 -3.38 24.56
CA GLY A 374 26.83 -3.11 25.61
C GLY A 374 28.23 -2.72 25.08
N HIS A 375 28.49 -2.92 23.78
CA HIS A 375 29.83 -2.81 23.18
C HIS A 375 29.94 -1.71 22.11
N ARG A 376 28.90 -0.89 21.92
CA ARG A 376 28.83 0.20 20.92
C ARG A 376 29.06 -0.30 19.49
N ARG A 377 28.48 -1.45 19.16
CA ARG A 377 28.56 -2.15 17.87
C ARG A 377 27.45 -1.77 16.90
N TYR A 378 26.38 -1.11 17.36
CA TYR A 378 25.24 -0.73 16.55
C TYR A 378 25.23 0.77 16.24
N ALA A 379 24.98 1.11 14.97
CA ALA A 379 24.69 2.48 14.56
C ALA A 379 23.62 2.51 13.46
N MET A 380 22.78 3.55 13.50
CA MET A 380 21.82 3.86 12.46
C MET A 380 22.25 5.16 11.76
N TYR A 381 22.06 5.21 10.45
CA TYR A 381 22.48 6.30 9.59
C TYR A 381 21.36 6.70 8.63
N ALA A 382 21.39 7.96 8.20
CA ALA A 382 20.63 8.47 7.07
C ALA A 382 21.56 9.18 6.08
N PRO A 383 21.40 8.97 4.76
CA PRO A 383 22.15 9.71 3.77
C PRO A 383 21.66 11.17 3.70
N THR A 384 22.58 12.12 3.58
CA THR A 384 22.29 13.56 3.53
C THR A 384 23.11 14.22 2.42
N ILE A 385 22.69 15.42 1.98
CA ILE A 385 23.44 16.28 1.05
C ILE A 385 23.49 17.71 1.64
N ALA A 386 24.62 18.40 1.53
CA ALA A 386 24.75 19.80 1.94
C ALA A 386 23.72 20.69 1.22
N GLY A 387 23.18 21.66 1.96
CA GLY A 387 22.04 22.47 1.51
C GLY A 387 20.67 21.92 1.94
N MET A 388 20.58 20.67 2.41
CA MET A 388 19.36 20.16 3.08
C MET A 388 19.21 20.65 4.54
N ASN A 389 20.26 21.26 5.12
CA ASN A 389 20.30 21.60 6.55
C ASN A 389 19.42 22.81 6.90
N GLY A 390 18.51 22.63 7.86
CA GLY A 390 17.91 23.71 8.67
C GLY A 390 16.55 24.25 8.24
N THR A 391 16.19 24.20 6.96
CA THR A 391 14.88 24.70 6.44
C THR A 391 14.34 23.96 5.22
N SER A 392 15.09 23.03 4.62
CA SER A 392 14.67 22.27 3.44
C SER A 392 13.89 21.02 3.85
N ASN A 393 12.77 20.74 3.17
CA ASN A 393 11.95 19.54 3.39
C ASN A 393 12.38 18.35 2.49
N GLN A 394 13.57 18.42 1.89
CA GLN A 394 14.12 17.41 0.97
C GLN A 394 15.02 16.44 1.72
N ILE A 395 14.96 15.16 1.38
CA ILE A 395 15.81 14.06 1.89
C ILE A 395 16.19 13.14 0.73
N ILE A 396 17.25 12.34 0.88
CA ILE A 396 17.42 11.14 0.04
C ILE A 396 16.47 10.06 0.60
N ASN A 397 15.47 9.69 -0.18
CA ASN A 397 14.51 8.68 0.23
C ASN A 397 15.08 7.28 -0.01
N VAL A 398 15.56 6.64 1.06
CA VAL A 398 16.04 5.26 1.03
C VAL A 398 14.85 4.31 0.94
N HIS A 399 14.76 3.60 -0.18
CA HIS A 399 13.72 2.62 -0.48
C HIS A 399 14.28 1.21 -0.73
N SER A 400 15.61 1.02 -0.65
CA SER A 400 16.22 -0.31 -0.73
C SER A 400 15.70 -1.26 0.34
N LYS A 401 15.83 -2.56 0.08
CA LYS A 401 15.61 -3.65 1.05
C LYS A 401 16.73 -4.67 0.89
N LEU A 402 17.87 -4.35 1.48
CA LEU A 402 19.11 -5.11 1.32
C LEU A 402 19.78 -5.38 2.68
N MET A 403 20.40 -6.55 2.81
CA MET A 403 21.24 -6.90 3.95
C MET A 403 22.46 -7.68 3.46
N THR A 404 23.65 -7.35 3.99
CA THR A 404 24.83 -8.21 3.87
C THR A 404 25.32 -8.67 5.24
N VAL A 405 25.72 -9.94 5.35
CA VAL A 405 26.30 -10.52 6.57
C VAL A 405 27.67 -11.10 6.24
N ASP A 406 28.72 -10.65 6.95
CA ASP A 406 30.11 -11.15 6.92
C ASP A 406 30.79 -11.27 5.53
N ASN A 407 30.24 -10.64 4.50
CA ASN A 407 30.51 -10.96 3.09
C ASN A 407 30.13 -12.38 2.66
N ASP A 408 29.49 -13.16 3.53
CA ASP A 408 29.04 -14.53 3.24
C ASP A 408 27.63 -14.57 2.69
N VAL A 409 26.81 -13.56 2.99
CA VAL A 409 25.39 -13.52 2.60
C VAL A 409 25.06 -12.13 2.08
N LEU A 410 24.37 -12.08 0.94
CA LEU A 410 23.67 -10.90 0.42
C LEU A 410 22.19 -11.26 0.24
N ILE A 411 21.30 -10.49 0.84
CA ILE A 411 19.85 -10.59 0.71
C ILE A 411 19.35 -9.30 0.07
N VAL A 412 18.55 -9.40 -0.99
CA VAL A 412 17.95 -8.27 -1.69
C VAL A 412 16.56 -8.62 -2.17
N GLY A 413 15.60 -7.70 -2.12
CA GLY A 413 14.25 -8.01 -2.59
C GLY A 413 13.24 -6.91 -2.34
N SER A 414 11.98 -7.29 -2.20
CA SER A 414 10.87 -6.36 -1.97
C SER A 414 10.52 -6.18 -0.48
N ALA A 415 10.96 -7.09 0.39
CA ALA A 415 10.54 -7.14 1.79
C ALA A 415 11.20 -6.07 2.67
N ASN A 416 10.39 -5.14 3.16
CA ASN A 416 10.82 -4.21 4.20
C ASN A 416 11.11 -4.94 5.51
N LEU A 417 11.94 -4.38 6.38
CA LEU A 417 12.08 -4.86 7.76
C LEU A 417 10.97 -4.28 8.64
N ASN A 418 9.73 -4.51 8.25
CA ASN A 418 8.53 -4.26 9.06
C ASN A 418 7.72 -5.56 9.23
N ASN A 419 6.80 -5.61 10.19
CA ASN A 419 6.04 -6.83 10.47
C ASN A 419 5.20 -7.27 9.27
N ARG A 420 4.67 -6.31 8.51
CA ARG A 420 3.86 -6.63 7.32
C ARG A 420 4.60 -7.41 6.25
N SER A 421 5.79 -7.00 5.85
CA SER A 421 6.60 -7.72 4.87
C SER A 421 7.08 -9.08 5.39
N MET A 422 7.10 -9.28 6.72
CA MET A 422 7.46 -10.57 7.32
C MET A 422 6.32 -11.60 7.31
N VAL A 423 5.05 -11.17 7.36
CA VAL A 423 3.91 -12.11 7.55
C VAL A 423 2.65 -11.83 6.74
N LEU A 424 2.46 -10.61 6.23
CA LEU A 424 1.16 -10.14 5.72
C LEU A 424 1.19 -9.83 4.23
N ASP A 425 2.17 -9.05 3.78
CA ASP A 425 2.33 -8.68 2.39
C ASP A 425 2.99 -9.82 1.62
N THR A 426 2.66 -9.97 0.33
CA THR A 426 3.40 -10.92 -0.48
C THR A 426 4.70 -10.30 -0.95
N GLU A 427 5.82 -10.96 -0.68
CA GLU A 427 7.17 -10.45 -0.92
C GLU A 427 8.05 -11.50 -1.63
N CYS A 428 9.16 -11.07 -2.22
CA CYS A 428 10.15 -11.96 -2.82
C CYS A 428 11.56 -11.39 -2.58
N ASN A 429 12.44 -12.21 -2.01
CA ASN A 429 13.85 -11.90 -1.85
C ASN A 429 14.72 -12.91 -2.57
N ILE A 430 15.87 -12.43 -3.05
CA ILE A 430 16.96 -13.18 -3.65
C ILE A 430 18.13 -13.15 -2.68
N THR A 431 18.75 -14.31 -2.47
CA THR A 431 19.87 -14.49 -1.55
C THR A 431 21.04 -15.13 -2.28
N LEU A 432 22.20 -14.48 -2.22
CA LEU A 432 23.48 -15.04 -2.63
C LEU A 432 24.24 -15.46 -1.36
N GLU A 433 24.63 -16.74 -1.29
CA GLU A 433 25.38 -17.32 -0.17
C GLU A 433 26.75 -17.81 -0.65
N ALA A 434 27.83 -17.38 -0.01
CA ALA A 434 29.18 -17.73 -0.42
C ALA A 434 29.57 -19.18 -0.13
N ARG A 435 29.12 -19.74 1.01
CA ARG A 435 29.47 -21.10 1.46
C ARG A 435 30.98 -21.40 1.43
N GLY A 436 31.80 -20.37 1.67
CA GLY A 436 33.27 -20.45 1.62
C GLY A 436 33.89 -20.20 0.24
N ASP A 437 33.11 -19.92 -0.80
CA ASP A 437 33.64 -19.46 -2.09
C ASP A 437 34.12 -18.01 -2.00
N ALA A 438 35.45 -17.82 -2.04
CA ALA A 438 36.09 -16.51 -1.97
C ALA A 438 35.67 -15.55 -3.09
N ARG A 439 35.29 -16.07 -4.26
CA ARG A 439 34.79 -15.26 -5.38
C ARG A 439 33.44 -14.65 -5.04
N VAL A 440 32.55 -15.44 -4.45
CA VAL A 440 31.24 -14.97 -3.96
C VAL A 440 31.41 -13.99 -2.81
N GLN A 441 32.33 -14.24 -1.88
CA GLN A 441 32.65 -13.30 -0.80
C GLN A 441 33.13 -11.94 -1.35
N ALA A 442 34.02 -11.96 -2.35
CA ALA A 442 34.51 -10.76 -3.00
C ALA A 442 33.38 -9.99 -3.72
N ALA A 443 32.47 -10.70 -4.39
CA ALA A 443 31.31 -10.09 -5.04
C ALA A 443 30.35 -9.42 -4.03
N ILE A 444 30.02 -10.10 -2.93
CA ILE A 444 29.18 -9.54 -1.85
C ILE A 444 29.86 -8.31 -1.23
N ALA A 445 31.16 -8.40 -0.94
CA ALA A 445 31.94 -7.27 -0.43
C ALA A 445 31.94 -6.09 -1.41
N SER A 446 32.09 -6.35 -2.71
CA SER A 446 32.07 -5.35 -3.77
C SER A 446 30.72 -4.61 -3.83
N VAL A 447 29.59 -5.33 -3.75
CA VAL A 447 28.25 -4.74 -3.68
C VAL A 447 28.13 -3.80 -2.49
N ARG A 448 28.48 -4.26 -1.27
CA ARG A 448 28.45 -3.41 -0.06
C ARG A 448 29.33 -2.17 -0.24
N ASN A 449 30.54 -2.34 -0.78
CA ASN A 449 31.48 -1.24 -0.95
C ASN A 449 30.96 -0.21 -1.96
N ARG A 450 30.27 -0.61 -3.04
CA ARG A 450 29.61 0.30 -3.98
C ARG A 450 28.50 1.10 -3.33
N LEU A 451 27.65 0.46 -2.53
CA LEU A 451 26.56 1.12 -1.79
C LEU A 451 27.10 2.14 -0.77
N LEU A 452 28.08 1.75 0.04
CA LEU A 452 28.72 2.66 0.99
C LEU A 452 29.43 3.81 0.28
N ALA A 453 30.12 3.54 -0.83
CA ALA A 453 30.82 4.54 -1.62
C ALA A 453 29.87 5.60 -2.18
N GLU A 454 28.71 5.18 -2.67
CA GLU A 454 27.64 6.07 -3.11
C GLU A 454 27.16 7.01 -2.00
N HIS A 455 26.82 6.45 -0.83
CA HIS A 455 26.32 7.25 0.29
C HIS A 455 27.37 8.18 0.90
N LEU A 456 28.64 7.79 0.88
CA LEU A 456 29.76 8.52 1.48
C LEU A 456 30.51 9.42 0.50
N ASP A 457 30.12 9.43 -0.78
CA ASP A 457 30.76 10.20 -1.84
C ASP A 457 32.27 9.90 -2.01
N VAL A 458 32.62 8.61 -1.95
CA VAL A 458 34.00 8.10 -2.10
C VAL A 458 34.08 7.01 -3.17
N SER A 459 35.28 6.50 -3.46
CA SER A 459 35.39 5.32 -4.33
C SER A 459 35.15 4.01 -3.55
N PRO A 460 34.67 2.94 -4.20
CA PRO A 460 34.57 1.62 -3.57
C PRO A 460 35.91 1.09 -3.04
N ALA A 461 37.03 1.51 -3.64
CA ALA A 461 38.37 1.17 -3.19
C ALA A 461 38.73 1.85 -1.85
N ASP A 462 38.28 3.09 -1.63
CA ASP A 462 38.46 3.78 -0.35
C ASP A 462 37.69 3.08 0.77
N VAL A 463 36.46 2.62 0.48
CA VAL A 463 35.65 1.81 1.42
C VAL A 463 36.38 0.50 1.75
N GLN A 464 36.89 -0.19 0.73
CA GLN A 464 37.65 -1.42 0.92
C GLN A 464 38.90 -1.19 1.80
N ALA A 465 39.66 -0.13 1.53
CA ALA A 465 40.86 0.22 2.29
C ALA A 465 40.53 0.56 3.76
N ALA A 466 39.43 1.27 4.00
CA ALA A 466 38.96 1.57 5.35
C ALA A 466 38.56 0.28 6.10
N LEU A 467 37.77 -0.60 5.49
CA LEU A 467 37.31 -1.86 6.08
C LEU A 467 38.42 -2.90 6.27
N ALA A 468 39.54 -2.78 5.56
CA ALA A 468 40.71 -3.64 5.77
C ALA A 468 41.41 -3.40 7.13
N THR A 469 41.19 -2.23 7.74
CA THR A 469 41.90 -1.80 8.96
C THR A 469 40.97 -1.35 10.09
N ARG A 470 39.68 -1.19 9.80
CA ARG A 470 38.67 -0.69 10.74
C ARG A 470 37.44 -1.58 10.70
N ARG A 471 36.69 -1.58 11.79
CA ARG A 471 35.36 -2.20 11.80
C ARG A 471 34.38 -1.35 10.99
N LEU A 472 33.20 -1.89 10.69
CA LEU A 472 32.25 -1.28 9.75
C LEU A 472 31.84 0.13 10.18
N ASN A 473 31.43 0.33 11.43
CA ASN A 473 30.96 1.64 11.88
C ASN A 473 32.10 2.67 12.00
N ASP A 474 33.31 2.21 12.34
CA ASP A 474 34.52 3.05 12.38
C ASP A 474 34.98 3.45 10.97
N ALA A 475 34.85 2.56 9.99
CA ALA A 475 35.14 2.85 8.59
C ALA A 475 34.15 3.88 8.02
N ILE A 476 32.85 3.71 8.28
CA ILE A 476 31.84 4.71 7.93
C ILE A 476 32.19 6.04 8.61
N ALA A 477 32.45 6.04 9.92
CA ALA A 477 32.81 7.26 10.65
C ALA A 477 34.05 7.97 10.07
N HIS A 478 35.06 7.22 9.66
CA HIS A 478 36.28 7.74 9.07
C HIS A 478 36.06 8.36 7.68
N LEU A 479 35.21 7.75 6.88
CA LEU A 479 34.92 8.16 5.50
C LEU A 479 33.82 9.23 5.42
N ARG A 480 33.15 9.59 6.51
CA ARG A 480 32.17 10.67 6.52
C ARG A 480 32.84 12.02 6.29
N HIS A 481 32.62 12.61 5.13
CA HIS A 481 33.09 13.95 4.79
C HIS A 481 32.25 14.56 3.66
N GLY A 482 32.58 15.79 3.29
CA GLY A 482 31.99 16.42 2.10
C GLY A 482 30.52 16.80 2.27
N GLU A 483 29.88 17.04 1.12
CA GLU A 483 28.50 17.50 1.06
C GLU A 483 27.51 16.35 1.17
N ARG A 484 27.78 15.23 0.48
CA ARG A 484 26.96 14.03 0.57
C ARG A 484 27.64 12.98 1.44
N THR A 485 26.95 12.54 2.48
CA THR A 485 27.50 11.58 3.44
C THR A 485 26.40 10.89 4.23
N LEU A 486 26.76 9.80 4.91
CA LEU A 486 25.94 9.22 5.96
C LEU A 486 26.05 10.04 7.26
N MET A 487 24.92 10.42 7.84
CA MET A 487 24.86 11.05 9.17
C MET A 487 24.23 10.10 10.17
N PRO A 488 24.76 10.00 11.41
CA PRO A 488 24.14 9.23 12.47
C PRO A 488 22.70 9.69 12.69
N LEU A 489 21.79 8.73 12.70
CA LEU A 489 20.38 8.93 12.94
C LEU A 489 20.04 8.38 14.33
N ASP A 490 19.44 9.23 15.17
CA ASP A 490 18.98 8.85 16.51
C ASP A 490 17.48 9.18 16.64
N PRO A 491 16.58 8.31 16.14
CA PRO A 491 15.15 8.56 16.18
C PRO A 491 14.65 8.55 17.63
N VAL A 492 14.02 9.64 18.06
CA VAL A 492 13.42 9.77 19.40
C VAL A 492 11.90 9.88 19.26
N VAL A 493 11.17 9.19 20.15
CA VAL A 493 9.71 9.31 20.23
C VAL A 493 9.37 10.59 21.00
N SER A 494 8.68 11.54 20.37
CA SER A 494 8.02 12.63 21.09
C SER A 494 6.74 12.13 21.77
N GLY A 495 6.45 12.57 22.99
CA GLY A 495 5.28 12.10 23.77
C GLY A 495 3.95 12.15 23.03
N ASP A 496 3.70 13.21 22.25
CA ASP A 496 2.46 13.39 21.49
C ASP A 496 2.25 12.35 20.36
N LEU A 497 3.35 11.86 19.76
CA LEU A 497 3.31 10.83 18.71
C LEU A 497 3.16 9.43 19.28
N GLU A 498 3.58 9.21 20.53
CA GLU A 498 3.49 7.92 21.20
C GLU A 498 2.04 7.51 21.48
N GLU A 499 1.24 8.47 21.95
CA GLU A 499 -0.19 8.29 22.18
C GLU A 499 -0.91 7.95 20.87
N LEU A 500 -0.61 8.66 19.77
CA LEU A 500 -1.18 8.39 18.46
C LEU A 500 -0.78 7.02 17.90
N ALA A 501 0.49 6.63 17.99
CA ALA A 501 0.97 5.34 17.48
C ALA A 501 0.32 4.15 18.18
N SER A 502 0.05 4.25 19.50
CA SER A 502 -0.62 3.19 20.25
C SER A 502 -2.05 2.90 19.76
N HIS A 503 -2.72 3.89 19.17
CA HIS A 503 -4.08 3.77 18.63
C HIS A 503 -4.11 3.29 17.17
N VAL A 504 -2.94 3.24 16.51
CA VAL A 504 -2.82 3.14 15.04
C VAL A 504 -1.98 1.90 14.61
N SER A 505 -1.70 0.99 15.56
CA SER A 505 -0.87 -0.23 15.43
C SER A 505 -1.28 -1.23 14.33
N VAL A 506 -2.42 -1.02 13.66
CA VAL A 506 -2.90 -1.87 12.55
C VAL A 506 -2.09 -1.69 11.26
N PHE A 507 -1.36 -0.58 11.11
CA PHE A 507 -0.52 -0.35 9.94
C PHE A 507 0.80 -1.14 9.93
N ASP A 508 1.18 -1.82 11.02
CA ASP A 508 2.31 -2.77 11.04
C ASP A 508 1.98 -4.06 11.80
N ALA A 509 0.90 -4.73 11.41
CA ALA A 509 0.40 -5.90 12.12
C ALA A 509 1.37 -7.11 12.06
N GLU A 510 1.60 -7.74 13.22
CA GLU A 510 2.40 -8.97 13.38
C GLU A 510 1.69 -10.26 12.93
N ALA A 511 0.43 -10.15 12.50
CA ALA A 511 -0.37 -11.25 11.95
C ALA A 511 -1.45 -10.73 10.99
N PRO A 512 -1.99 -11.57 10.09
CA PRO A 512 -3.16 -11.23 9.30
C PRO A 512 -4.34 -10.83 10.17
N VAL A 513 -4.71 -9.55 10.08
CA VAL A 513 -5.79 -8.97 10.88
C VAL A 513 -7.11 -9.52 10.36
N ALA A 514 -7.85 -10.20 11.23
CA ALA A 514 -9.15 -10.74 10.87
C ALA A 514 -10.11 -9.59 10.50
N PRO A 515 -11.05 -9.80 9.55
CA PRO A 515 -11.94 -8.74 9.08
C PRO A 515 -12.72 -8.01 10.20
N HIS A 516 -12.96 -8.67 11.33
CA HIS A 516 -13.67 -8.11 12.49
C HIS A 516 -12.77 -7.21 13.38
N GLU A 517 -11.46 -7.44 13.42
CA GLU A 517 -10.51 -6.60 14.15
C GLU A 517 -10.12 -5.34 13.38
N LEU A 518 -10.07 -5.44 12.06
CA LEU A 518 -9.94 -4.30 11.14
C LEU A 518 -11.12 -3.32 11.31
N VAL A 519 -12.34 -3.82 11.52
CA VAL A 519 -13.53 -2.97 11.74
C VAL A 519 -13.48 -2.23 13.08
N ARG A 520 -12.81 -2.78 14.10
CA ARG A 520 -12.63 -2.11 15.42
C ARG A 520 -11.60 -0.98 15.41
N HIS A 521 -10.66 -0.98 14.46
CA HIS A 521 -9.57 0.02 14.36
C HIS A 521 -9.69 0.97 13.15
N PHE A 522 -10.38 0.57 12.07
CA PHE A 522 -10.71 1.45 10.92
C PHE A 522 -12.05 2.18 11.08
N LEU A 523 -12.68 2.07 12.25
CA LEU A 523 -13.49 3.15 12.79
C LEU A 523 -12.57 4.03 13.63
N PRO A 524 -11.92 5.06 13.07
CA PRO A 524 -11.82 6.28 13.84
C PRO A 524 -13.19 6.96 13.79
N GLU A 525 -13.44 7.83 14.75
CA GLU A 525 -14.08 9.10 14.42
C GLU A 525 -13.64 9.54 12.99
N GLU A 526 -14.57 9.41 12.05
CA GLU A 526 -14.74 10.17 10.81
C GLU A 526 -13.55 10.52 9.86
N HIS A 527 -13.73 10.14 8.57
CA HIS A 527 -13.15 10.63 7.29
C HIS A 527 -11.80 10.03 6.78
N SER A 528 -11.48 9.82 5.47
CA SER A 528 -12.12 10.03 4.14
C SER A 528 -11.24 9.42 3.00
N ARG A 529 -11.68 9.40 1.70
CA ARG A 529 -10.92 8.85 0.52
C ARG A 529 -10.36 9.91 -0.50
N PRO A 530 -9.40 9.57 -1.42
CA PRO A 530 -8.63 10.46 -2.37
C PRO A 530 -8.50 10.06 -3.88
N LEU A 531 -7.70 10.66 -4.84
CA LEU A 531 -7.24 12.06 -5.23
C LEU A 531 -7.39 12.54 -6.76
N MET A 532 -7.56 11.73 -7.81
CA MET A 532 -7.92 12.16 -9.21
C MET A 532 -9.41 12.38 -9.63
N GLY A 533 -10.46 11.70 -9.20
CA GLY A 533 -11.80 12.31 -9.25
C GLY A 533 -11.88 13.58 -8.37
N LYS A 534 -10.91 13.82 -7.46
CA LYS A 534 -10.68 15.09 -6.76
C LYS A 534 -9.92 16.02 -7.71
N LEU A 535 -8.95 15.57 -8.51
CA LEU A 535 -8.23 16.38 -9.52
C LEU A 535 -9.01 16.67 -10.82
N LEU A 536 -9.86 15.76 -11.29
CA LEU A 536 -10.81 15.98 -12.39
C LEU A 536 -11.95 16.87 -11.92
N ALA A 537 -12.43 16.68 -10.69
CA ALA A 537 -13.33 17.64 -10.08
C ALA A 537 -12.63 18.99 -9.86
N LEU A 538 -11.37 19.04 -9.40
CA LEU A 538 -10.61 20.29 -9.21
C LEU A 538 -10.26 20.97 -10.54
N GLY A 539 -9.98 20.23 -11.60
CA GLY A 539 -9.69 20.76 -12.93
C GLY A 539 -10.96 21.25 -13.64
N ALA A 540 -12.06 20.49 -13.55
CA ALA A 540 -13.37 20.95 -14.02
C ALA A 540 -13.88 22.13 -13.17
N LEU A 541 -13.66 22.11 -11.85
CA LEU A 541 -13.97 23.21 -10.94
C LEU A 541 -13.10 24.43 -11.21
N ALA A 542 -11.81 24.27 -11.52
CA ALA A 542 -10.93 25.39 -11.89
C ALA A 542 -11.38 26.01 -13.22
N LEU A 543 -11.74 25.21 -14.22
CA LEU A 543 -12.30 25.70 -15.48
C LEU A 543 -13.67 26.36 -15.30
N ILE A 544 -14.53 25.82 -14.44
CA ILE A 544 -15.83 26.40 -14.08
C ILE A 544 -15.67 27.68 -13.24
N VAL A 545 -14.69 27.76 -12.34
CA VAL A 545 -14.41 28.96 -11.53
C VAL A 545 -13.74 30.05 -12.37
N VAL A 546 -12.88 29.69 -13.33
CA VAL A 546 -12.33 30.65 -14.29
C VAL A 546 -13.43 31.13 -15.25
N ALA A 547 -14.30 30.24 -15.74
CA ALA A 547 -15.44 30.62 -16.58
C ALA A 547 -16.48 31.46 -15.81
N LEU A 548 -16.85 31.07 -14.59
CA LEU A 548 -17.73 31.84 -13.71
C LEU A 548 -17.08 33.14 -13.25
N GLY A 549 -15.77 33.17 -13.03
CA GLY A 549 -14.99 34.38 -12.72
C GLY A 549 -14.92 35.34 -13.89
N MET A 550 -14.78 34.83 -15.12
CA MET A 550 -14.88 35.61 -16.35
C MET A 550 -16.33 36.10 -16.58
N LEU A 551 -17.35 35.25 -16.39
CA LEU A 551 -18.75 35.68 -16.40
C LEU A 551 -19.02 36.72 -15.30
N TRP A 552 -18.51 36.56 -14.09
CA TRP A 552 -18.66 37.48 -12.96
C TRP A 552 -17.94 38.81 -13.16
N ARG A 553 -16.78 38.80 -13.82
CA ARG A 553 -15.96 39.99 -14.10
C ARG A 553 -16.50 40.79 -15.28
N PHE A 554 -17.03 40.12 -16.30
CA PHE A 554 -17.40 40.72 -17.59
C PHE A 554 -18.93 40.74 -17.88
N THR A 555 -19.78 40.24 -16.97
CA THR A 555 -21.26 40.37 -17.05
C THR A 555 -21.85 40.94 -15.75
N PRO A 556 -23.13 41.41 -15.74
CA PRO A 556 -23.80 41.95 -14.54
C PRO A 556 -24.07 40.92 -13.43
N LEU A 557 -23.63 39.66 -13.58
CA LEU A 557 -23.89 38.54 -12.67
C LEU A 557 -23.42 38.80 -11.22
N ARG A 558 -22.36 39.59 -11.02
CA ARG A 558 -21.86 39.95 -9.68
C ARG A 558 -22.87 40.73 -8.82
N GLU A 559 -23.78 41.44 -9.48
CA GLU A 559 -24.84 42.22 -8.85
C GLU A 559 -26.13 41.40 -8.69
N ALA A 560 -26.24 40.26 -9.39
CA ALA A 560 -27.41 39.37 -9.38
C ALA A 560 -27.29 38.15 -8.42
N VAL A 561 -26.07 37.74 -8.05
CA VAL A 561 -25.80 36.51 -7.26
C VAL A 561 -25.01 36.82 -5.99
N SER A 562 -25.43 37.83 -5.24
CA SER A 562 -25.05 37.94 -3.83
C SER A 562 -25.82 36.90 -3.01
N PHE A 563 -25.24 36.44 -1.89
CA PHE A 563 -25.91 35.50 -0.97
C PHE A 563 -27.31 36.00 -0.56
N THR A 564 -27.45 37.31 -0.38
CA THR A 564 -28.71 38.00 -0.12
C THR A 564 -29.65 37.97 -1.34
N ALA A 565 -29.17 38.15 -2.57
CA ALA A 565 -29.97 38.05 -3.78
C ALA A 565 -30.49 36.62 -4.06
N LEU A 566 -29.71 35.58 -3.73
CA LEU A 566 -30.11 34.17 -3.86
C LEU A 566 -31.21 33.80 -2.86
N VAL A 567 -31.09 34.21 -1.60
CA VAL A 567 -32.14 33.99 -0.59
C VAL A 567 -33.42 34.74 -0.95
N HIS A 568 -33.32 36.01 -1.35
CA HIS A 568 -34.47 36.80 -1.82
C HIS A 568 -35.07 36.25 -3.13
N GLY A 569 -34.25 35.69 -4.02
CA GLY A 569 -34.71 35.01 -5.24
C GLY A 569 -35.50 33.75 -4.91
N ALA A 570 -34.98 32.90 -4.03
CA ALA A 570 -35.65 31.67 -3.60
C ALA A 570 -36.96 31.96 -2.86
N GLN A 571 -37.01 33.00 -2.02
CA GLN A 571 -38.24 33.43 -1.34
C GLN A 571 -39.28 34.01 -2.32
N ARG A 572 -38.85 34.74 -3.35
CA ARG A 572 -39.75 35.20 -4.44
C ARG A 572 -40.32 34.03 -5.24
N VAL A 573 -39.50 33.02 -5.54
CA VAL A 573 -39.97 31.79 -6.20
C VAL A 573 -40.97 31.09 -5.29
N HIS A 574 -40.67 30.90 -4.01
CA HIS A 574 -41.59 30.30 -3.03
C HIS A 574 -42.96 30.98 -2.96
N ALA A 575 -43.01 32.32 -3.06
CA ALA A 575 -44.25 33.09 -3.05
C ALA A 575 -45.08 32.97 -4.35
N SER A 576 -44.53 32.38 -5.41
CA SER A 576 -45.25 32.16 -6.67
C SER A 576 -46.15 30.91 -6.61
N PRO A 577 -47.29 30.87 -7.35
CA PRO A 577 -48.20 29.72 -7.31
C PRO A 577 -47.57 28.37 -7.67
N LEU A 578 -46.56 28.37 -8.55
CA LEU A 578 -45.82 27.16 -8.96
C LEU A 578 -44.50 26.99 -8.20
N GLY A 579 -44.15 27.93 -7.33
CA GLY A 579 -42.93 27.98 -6.55
C GLY A 579 -42.64 26.71 -5.75
N PRO A 580 -43.57 26.26 -4.90
CA PRO A 580 -43.43 25.03 -4.13
C PRO A 580 -43.08 23.80 -5.00
N PHE A 581 -43.70 23.67 -6.18
CA PHE A 581 -43.45 22.57 -7.10
C PHE A 581 -42.08 22.69 -7.77
N ALA A 582 -41.69 23.90 -8.18
CA ALA A 582 -40.36 24.15 -8.75
C ALA A 582 -39.24 23.88 -7.73
N ILE A 583 -39.43 24.25 -6.47
CA ILE A 583 -38.49 24.01 -5.37
C ILE A 583 -38.34 22.50 -5.12
N VAL A 584 -39.46 21.77 -5.03
CA VAL A 584 -39.44 20.32 -4.84
C VAL A 584 -38.83 19.59 -6.03
N ALA A 585 -39.13 20.03 -7.27
CA ALA A 585 -38.54 19.46 -8.48
C ALA A 585 -37.03 19.68 -8.53
N LEU A 586 -36.57 20.91 -8.25
CA LEU A 586 -35.16 21.23 -8.20
C LEU A 586 -34.43 20.44 -7.11
N TYR A 587 -35.04 20.32 -5.92
CA TYR A 587 -34.53 19.48 -4.84
C TYR A 587 -34.40 18.02 -5.31
N ALA A 588 -35.47 17.45 -5.88
CA ALA A 588 -35.50 16.06 -6.29
C ALA A 588 -34.46 15.77 -7.39
N ILE A 589 -34.27 16.68 -8.33
CA ILE A 589 -33.23 16.60 -9.36
C ILE A 589 -31.85 16.62 -8.69
N ALA A 590 -31.59 17.60 -7.82
CA ALA A 590 -30.32 17.74 -7.11
C ALA A 590 -29.99 16.48 -6.28
N ALA A 591 -30.94 15.98 -5.49
CA ALA A 591 -30.78 14.76 -4.71
C ALA A 591 -30.53 13.53 -5.60
N SER A 592 -31.18 13.45 -6.77
CA SER A 592 -31.03 12.31 -7.69
C SER A 592 -29.66 12.28 -8.40
N VAL A 593 -29.05 13.45 -8.64
CA VAL A 593 -27.68 13.56 -9.18
C VAL A 593 -26.61 13.53 -8.09
N SER A 594 -26.94 13.02 -6.90
CA SER A 594 -26.03 12.80 -5.76
C SER A 594 -25.54 14.07 -5.04
N VAL A 595 -26.29 15.19 -5.13
CA VAL A 595 -26.07 16.30 -4.18
C VAL A 595 -26.41 15.80 -2.77
N PRO A 596 -25.57 16.07 -1.74
CA PRO A 596 -25.81 15.59 -0.39
C PRO A 596 -27.19 16.03 0.12
N VAL A 597 -28.05 15.06 0.43
CA VAL A 597 -29.41 15.31 0.93
C VAL A 597 -29.38 16.10 2.24
N THR A 598 -28.38 15.89 3.09
CA THR A 598 -28.16 16.68 4.32
C THR A 598 -27.96 18.17 4.04
N LEU A 599 -27.22 18.51 2.98
CA LEU A 599 -27.02 19.89 2.54
C LEU A 599 -28.34 20.48 2.03
N LEU A 600 -29.08 19.74 1.21
CA LEU A 600 -30.36 20.21 0.68
C LEU A 600 -31.40 20.42 1.80
N ILE A 601 -31.42 19.55 2.82
CA ILE A 601 -32.24 19.70 4.02
C ILE A 601 -31.85 21.00 4.76
N ALA A 602 -30.56 21.19 5.04
CA ALA A 602 -30.07 22.38 5.75
C ALA A 602 -30.38 23.68 5.01
N VAL A 603 -30.16 23.71 3.69
CA VAL A 603 -30.51 24.86 2.83
C VAL A 603 -32.01 25.11 2.84
N SER A 604 -32.84 24.07 2.78
CA SER A 604 -34.29 24.22 2.84
C SER A 604 -34.74 24.83 4.17
N GLY A 605 -34.17 24.39 5.29
CA GLY A 605 -34.44 24.97 6.61
C GLY A 605 -33.93 26.41 6.75
N PHE A 606 -32.77 26.70 6.16
CA PHE A 606 -32.17 28.04 6.15
C PHE A 606 -33.00 29.04 5.34
N VAL A 607 -33.45 28.65 4.15
CA VAL A 607 -34.09 29.56 3.18
C VAL A 607 -35.60 29.71 3.43
N PHE A 608 -36.29 28.60 3.73
CA PHE A 608 -37.76 28.54 3.83
C PHE A 608 -38.26 28.36 5.26
N GLY A 609 -37.36 28.25 6.23
CA GLY A 609 -37.68 28.02 7.64
C GLY A 609 -38.02 26.57 7.96
N ALA A 610 -38.27 26.29 9.24
CA ALA A 610 -38.41 24.93 9.75
C ALA A 610 -39.57 24.16 9.09
N LEU A 611 -40.76 24.77 8.99
CA LEU A 611 -41.96 24.10 8.49
C LEU A 611 -41.85 23.82 6.99
N TRP A 612 -41.77 24.88 6.17
CA TRP A 612 -41.71 24.76 4.71
C TRP A 612 -40.41 24.10 4.23
N GLY A 613 -39.30 24.35 4.91
CA GLY A 613 -38.04 23.66 4.66
C GLY A 613 -38.17 22.15 4.86
N SER A 614 -38.84 21.70 5.93
CA SER A 614 -39.10 20.27 6.16
C SER A 614 -40.00 19.68 5.08
N THR A 615 -41.06 20.39 4.71
CA THR A 615 -42.02 19.93 3.69
C THR A 615 -41.33 19.76 2.34
N TYR A 616 -40.55 20.74 1.89
CA TYR A 616 -39.82 20.66 0.62
C TYR A 616 -38.74 19.60 0.63
N ALA A 617 -37.98 19.53 1.72
CA ALA A 617 -36.94 18.53 1.86
C ALA A 617 -37.51 17.11 1.89
N PHE A 618 -38.61 16.88 2.61
CA PHE A 618 -39.30 15.60 2.64
C PHE A 618 -39.84 15.19 1.27
N ALA A 619 -40.61 16.07 0.62
CA ALA A 619 -41.17 15.79 -0.69
C ALA A 619 -40.10 15.53 -1.75
N GLY A 620 -39.06 16.37 -1.80
CA GLY A 620 -37.95 16.20 -2.74
C GLY A 620 -37.12 14.94 -2.47
N THR A 621 -36.92 14.59 -1.19
CA THR A 621 -36.24 13.35 -0.80
C THR A 621 -37.05 12.12 -1.22
N MET A 622 -38.36 12.12 -1.02
CA MET A 622 -39.22 11.00 -1.42
C MET A 622 -39.27 10.82 -2.93
N ILE A 623 -39.39 11.91 -3.70
CA ILE A 623 -39.39 11.84 -5.17
C ILE A 623 -38.03 11.32 -5.68
N SER A 624 -36.93 11.84 -5.14
CA SER A 624 -35.59 11.36 -5.51
C SER A 624 -35.37 9.89 -5.13
N ALA A 625 -35.83 9.47 -3.95
CA ALA A 625 -35.80 8.07 -3.53
C ALA A 625 -36.52 7.14 -4.51
N CYS A 626 -37.67 7.56 -5.04
CA CYS A 626 -38.40 6.81 -6.07
C CYS A 626 -37.62 6.76 -7.40
N ILE A 627 -37.17 7.91 -7.92
CA ILE A 627 -36.44 8.00 -9.19
C ILE A 627 -35.22 7.08 -9.18
N THR A 628 -34.43 7.17 -8.12
CA THR A 628 -33.17 6.43 -7.99
C THR A 628 -33.37 4.96 -7.65
N TYR A 629 -34.44 4.61 -6.92
CA TYR A 629 -34.85 3.21 -6.75
C TYR A 629 -35.24 2.56 -8.08
N TYR A 630 -36.07 3.23 -8.88
CA TYR A 630 -36.46 2.69 -10.19
C TYR A 630 -35.29 2.62 -11.16
N ALA A 631 -34.37 3.59 -11.13
CA ALA A 631 -33.12 3.49 -11.89
C ALA A 631 -32.32 2.24 -11.51
N GLY A 632 -32.24 1.91 -10.22
CA GLY A 632 -31.59 0.69 -9.74
C GLY A 632 -32.29 -0.58 -10.21
N LEU A 633 -33.63 -0.59 -10.12
CA LEU A 633 -34.47 -1.68 -10.62
C LEU A 633 -34.28 -1.92 -12.12
N SER A 634 -34.18 -0.85 -12.92
CA SER A 634 -33.98 -0.93 -14.37
C SER A 634 -32.56 -1.34 -14.78
N LEU A 635 -31.54 -0.96 -14.01
CA LEU A 635 -30.14 -1.33 -14.28
C LEU A 635 -29.84 -2.80 -13.95
N GLY A 636 -30.63 -3.40 -13.05
CA GLY A 636 -30.48 -4.80 -12.65
C GLY A 636 -29.31 -5.05 -11.71
N HIS A 637 -29.35 -6.23 -11.07
CA HIS A 637 -28.44 -6.63 -10.00
C HIS A 637 -26.95 -6.58 -10.40
N ASP A 638 -26.60 -6.99 -11.62
CA ASP A 638 -25.19 -7.13 -12.05
C ASP A 638 -24.49 -5.81 -12.39
N ALA A 639 -25.23 -4.80 -12.87
CA ALA A 639 -24.70 -3.47 -13.16
C ALA A 639 -24.47 -2.69 -11.85
N VAL A 640 -25.43 -2.76 -10.92
CA VAL A 640 -25.31 -2.10 -9.61
C VAL A 640 -24.26 -2.80 -8.74
N ARG A 641 -24.10 -4.13 -8.84
CA ARG A 641 -23.03 -4.89 -8.17
C ARG A 641 -21.61 -4.45 -8.58
N LYS A 642 -21.42 -4.04 -9.84
CA LYS A 642 -20.14 -3.48 -10.33
C LYS A 642 -19.87 -2.06 -9.80
N PHE A 643 -20.93 -1.32 -9.44
CA PHE A 643 -20.86 0.10 -9.07
C PHE A 643 -20.90 0.34 -7.54
N ALA A 644 -21.63 -0.50 -6.79
CA ALA A 644 -21.93 -0.31 -5.37
C ALA A 644 -20.88 -0.88 -4.39
N GLY A 645 -19.89 -1.64 -4.89
CA GLY A 645 -18.81 -2.21 -4.08
C GLY A 645 -19.23 -3.39 -3.18
N HIS A 646 -18.26 -4.20 -2.76
CA HIS A 646 -18.52 -5.51 -2.12
C HIS A 646 -19.09 -5.44 -0.68
N ARG A 647 -19.09 -4.27 -0.01
CA ARG A 647 -19.68 -4.09 1.34
C ARG A 647 -21.22 -4.09 1.32
N ILE A 648 -21.84 -3.46 0.32
CA ILE A 648 -23.31 -3.37 0.21
C ILE A 648 -23.92 -4.74 -0.14
N ASN A 649 -23.23 -5.51 -0.99
CA ASN A 649 -23.66 -6.85 -1.38
C ASN A 649 -23.83 -7.80 -0.18
N ARG A 650 -22.90 -7.76 0.78
CA ARG A 650 -22.90 -8.64 1.95
C ARG A 650 -23.99 -8.29 2.98
N ILE A 651 -24.45 -7.04 3.00
CA ILE A 651 -25.55 -6.54 3.83
C ILE A 651 -26.89 -6.85 3.14
N SER A 652 -26.98 -6.63 1.83
CA SER A 652 -28.17 -6.94 1.01
C SER A 652 -28.52 -8.44 1.03
N GLU A 653 -27.52 -9.33 1.01
CA GLU A 653 -27.74 -10.79 1.08
C GLU A 653 -28.15 -11.28 2.48
N LYS A 654 -27.69 -10.64 3.56
CA LYS A 654 -27.99 -11.06 4.95
C LYS A 654 -29.30 -10.49 5.52
N LEU A 655 -29.79 -9.37 5.00
CA LEU A 655 -30.96 -8.66 5.52
C LEU A 655 -32.28 -8.92 4.76
N GLY A 656 -32.23 -9.77 3.72
CA GLY A 656 -33.35 -10.08 2.81
C GLY A 656 -34.60 -10.74 3.42
N LYS A 657 -34.73 -10.82 4.75
CA LYS A 657 -35.92 -11.38 5.43
C LYS A 657 -36.85 -10.32 6.06
N LYS A 658 -36.43 -9.05 6.18
CA LYS A 658 -37.26 -7.93 6.69
C LYS A 658 -36.91 -6.60 5.99
N GLY A 659 -37.48 -6.37 4.80
CA GLY A 659 -37.16 -5.22 3.94
C GLY A 659 -37.35 -3.86 4.61
N LEU A 660 -38.48 -3.67 5.32
CA LEU A 660 -38.80 -2.43 6.02
C LEU A 660 -37.74 -2.02 7.06
N ILE A 661 -37.40 -2.95 7.97
CA ILE A 661 -36.43 -2.70 9.05
C ILE A 661 -35.05 -2.43 8.47
N THR A 662 -34.69 -3.13 7.39
CA THR A 662 -33.43 -2.94 6.69
C THR A 662 -33.29 -1.52 6.17
N VAL A 663 -34.31 -1.01 5.48
CA VAL A 663 -34.28 0.35 4.93
C VAL A 663 -34.32 1.39 6.03
N LEU A 664 -35.12 1.17 7.09
CA LEU A 664 -35.15 2.04 8.26
C LEU A 664 -33.75 2.20 8.89
N VAL A 665 -33.06 1.09 9.13
CA VAL A 665 -31.69 1.09 9.68
C VAL A 665 -30.72 1.80 8.73
N LEU A 666 -30.81 1.53 7.42
CA LEU A 666 -29.96 2.16 6.42
C LEU A 666 -30.18 3.68 6.28
N ARG A 667 -31.34 4.22 6.66
CA ARG A 667 -31.58 5.68 6.69
C ARG A 667 -31.05 6.36 7.94
N VAL A 668 -31.05 5.61 9.03
CA VAL A 668 -30.62 6.10 10.33
C VAL A 668 -29.09 6.01 10.48
N VAL A 669 -28.47 4.99 9.87
CA VAL A 669 -27.02 4.78 9.92
C VAL A 669 -26.37 5.23 8.61
N PRO A 670 -25.41 6.17 8.62
CA PRO A 670 -24.80 6.75 7.42
C PRO A 670 -23.77 5.82 6.79
N ILE A 671 -24.21 4.66 6.29
CA ILE A 671 -23.33 3.61 5.76
C ILE A 671 -22.94 3.88 4.29
N ALA A 672 -23.79 4.60 3.55
CA ALA A 672 -23.56 4.97 2.15
C ALA A 672 -24.37 6.22 1.75
N PRO A 673 -24.00 6.91 0.65
CA PRO A 673 -24.77 8.03 0.12
C PRO A 673 -26.22 7.64 -0.23
N PHE A 674 -27.16 8.58 -0.01
CA PHE A 674 -28.59 8.40 -0.23
C PHE A 674 -28.92 7.74 -1.58
N THR A 675 -28.37 8.27 -2.68
CA THR A 675 -28.57 7.76 -4.04
C THR A 675 -28.09 6.31 -4.23
N ILE A 676 -26.96 5.94 -3.62
CA ILE A 676 -26.40 4.58 -3.73
C ILE A 676 -27.26 3.58 -2.97
N ILE A 677 -27.74 3.94 -1.77
CA ILE A 677 -28.67 3.11 -1.01
C ILE A 677 -29.95 2.86 -1.81
N ASN A 678 -30.46 3.89 -2.50
CA ASN A 678 -31.69 3.80 -3.30
C ASN A 678 -31.51 2.89 -4.51
N LEU A 679 -30.42 3.09 -5.27
CA LEU A 679 -30.06 2.26 -6.42
C LEU A 679 -29.85 0.80 -6.03
N ALA A 680 -29.13 0.56 -4.92
CA ALA A 680 -28.91 -0.78 -4.38
C ALA A 680 -30.23 -1.42 -3.92
N ALA A 681 -31.06 -0.69 -3.19
CA ALA A 681 -32.37 -1.19 -2.77
C ALA A 681 -33.26 -1.56 -3.96
N GLY A 682 -33.24 -0.77 -5.04
CA GLY A 682 -33.97 -1.05 -6.27
C GLY A 682 -33.45 -2.23 -7.07
N ALA A 683 -32.13 -2.45 -7.06
CA ALA A 683 -31.49 -3.59 -7.72
C ALA A 683 -31.54 -4.89 -6.89
N SER A 684 -32.03 -4.82 -5.65
CA SER A 684 -32.12 -5.93 -4.69
C SER A 684 -33.55 -6.45 -4.52
N HIS A 685 -33.72 -7.49 -3.70
CA HIS A 685 -35.03 -8.10 -3.39
C HIS A 685 -35.94 -7.30 -2.44
N ILE A 686 -35.66 -6.02 -2.17
CA ILE A 686 -36.49 -5.20 -1.27
C ILE A 686 -37.69 -4.68 -2.05
N GLY A 687 -38.91 -4.97 -1.60
CA GLY A 687 -40.12 -4.45 -2.25
C GLY A 687 -40.26 -2.93 -2.09
N LEU A 688 -40.82 -2.26 -3.10
CA LEU A 688 -41.04 -0.81 -3.10
C LEU A 688 -41.81 -0.31 -1.87
N ARG A 689 -42.80 -1.06 -1.40
CA ARG A 689 -43.61 -0.71 -0.22
C ARG A 689 -42.77 -0.62 1.05
N ASP A 690 -41.97 -1.65 1.30
CA ASP A 690 -41.05 -1.73 2.44
C ASP A 690 -39.97 -0.65 2.37
N TYR A 691 -39.46 -0.40 1.16
CA TYR A 691 -38.47 0.63 0.92
C TYR A 691 -39.00 2.05 1.16
N LEU A 692 -40.19 2.38 0.64
CA LEU A 692 -40.78 3.69 0.85
C LEU A 692 -41.18 3.90 2.31
N ALA A 693 -41.82 2.92 2.95
CA ALA A 693 -42.18 3.01 4.36
C ALA A 693 -40.94 3.15 5.25
N GLY A 694 -39.87 2.39 4.98
CA GLY A 694 -38.60 2.50 5.72
C GLY A 694 -37.91 3.84 5.49
N THR A 695 -38.02 4.38 4.28
CA THR A 695 -37.44 5.70 3.93
C THR A 695 -38.21 6.84 4.61
N VAL A 696 -39.54 6.79 4.62
CA VAL A 696 -40.38 7.78 5.33
C VAL A 696 -40.06 7.76 6.82
N LEU A 697 -40.13 6.59 7.45
CA LEU A 697 -39.90 6.47 8.89
C LEU A 697 -38.47 6.82 9.30
N GLY A 698 -37.48 6.49 8.46
CA GLY A 698 -36.07 6.75 8.76
C GLY A 698 -35.63 8.19 8.51
N MET A 699 -36.18 8.86 7.49
CA MET A 699 -35.74 10.21 7.11
C MET A 699 -36.54 11.32 7.80
N THR A 700 -37.82 11.11 8.11
CA THR A 700 -38.70 12.18 8.62
C THR A 700 -38.17 12.86 9.89
N PRO A 701 -37.75 12.12 10.94
CA PRO A 701 -37.28 12.75 12.17
C PRO A 701 -36.02 13.60 11.94
N GLY A 702 -35.07 13.07 11.14
CA GLY A 702 -33.83 13.77 10.81
C GLY A 702 -34.06 15.04 9.98
N ILE A 703 -34.98 14.99 9.01
CA ILE A 703 -35.35 16.15 8.20
C ILE A 703 -35.91 17.26 9.08
N VAL A 704 -36.93 16.96 9.90
CA VAL A 704 -37.57 17.95 10.77
C VAL A 704 -36.57 18.56 11.75
N LEU A 705 -35.70 17.74 12.34
CA LEU A 705 -34.75 18.19 13.34
C LEU A 705 -33.66 19.08 12.72
N ALA A 706 -33.13 18.70 11.56
CA ALA A 706 -32.08 19.44 10.87
C ALA A 706 -32.57 20.76 10.25
N THR A 707 -33.77 20.80 9.66
CA THR A 707 -34.36 22.05 9.15
C THR A 707 -34.70 23.02 10.28
N THR A 708 -35.20 22.50 11.41
CA THR A 708 -35.50 23.30 12.60
C THR A 708 -34.21 23.85 13.20
N PHE A 709 -33.17 23.02 13.31
CA PHE A 709 -31.85 23.48 13.75
C PHE A 709 -31.30 24.59 12.84
N ALA A 710 -31.31 24.39 11.51
CA ALA A 710 -30.82 25.38 10.55
C ALA A 710 -31.61 26.70 10.63
N HIS A 711 -32.93 26.63 10.76
CA HIS A 711 -33.77 27.81 10.93
C HIS A 711 -33.45 28.57 12.24
N GLN A 712 -33.31 27.86 13.35
CA GLN A 712 -33.03 28.46 14.65
C GLN A 712 -31.61 29.01 14.76
N LEU A 713 -30.63 28.40 14.08
CA LEU A 713 -29.26 28.91 14.01
C LEU A 713 -29.23 30.30 13.33
N VAL A 714 -30.01 30.48 12.25
CA VAL A 714 -30.14 31.79 11.59
C VAL A 714 -30.82 32.81 12.49
N ALA A 715 -31.88 32.39 13.18
CA ALA A 715 -32.58 33.25 14.13
C ALA A 715 -31.65 33.71 15.26
N ALA A 716 -30.82 32.80 15.81
CA ALA A 716 -29.86 33.09 16.87
C ALA A 716 -28.73 34.03 16.41
N VAL A 717 -28.26 33.93 15.17
CA VAL A 717 -27.22 34.81 14.62
C VAL A 717 -27.76 36.20 14.29
N ARG A 718 -28.99 36.29 13.75
CA ARG A 718 -29.59 37.58 13.36
C ARG A 718 -30.19 38.32 14.55
N HIS A 719 -30.79 37.61 15.49
CA HIS A 719 -31.45 38.14 16.68
C HIS A 719 -31.16 37.23 17.89
N PRO A 720 -29.99 37.37 18.53
CA PRO A 720 -29.60 36.51 19.64
C PRO A 720 -30.58 36.66 20.80
N SER A 721 -31.23 35.56 21.17
CA SER A 721 -32.10 35.45 22.34
C SER A 721 -31.69 34.24 23.17
N LEU A 722 -31.79 34.35 24.50
CA LEU A 722 -31.47 33.26 25.42
C LEU A 722 -32.31 32.00 25.15
N THR A 723 -33.58 32.20 24.78
CA THR A 723 -34.49 31.11 24.40
C THR A 723 -34.10 30.46 23.08
N GLY A 724 -33.70 31.24 22.06
CA GLY A 724 -33.21 30.72 20.79
C GLY A 724 -31.89 29.94 20.93
N LEU A 725 -30.95 30.48 21.70
CA LEU A 725 -29.67 29.82 21.98
C LEU A 725 -29.85 28.52 22.78
N ALA A 726 -30.75 28.51 23.78
CA ALA A 726 -31.09 27.31 24.53
C ALA A 726 -31.77 26.24 23.65
N LEU A 727 -32.64 26.65 22.72
CA LEU A 727 -33.31 25.74 21.79
C LEU A 727 -32.33 25.13 20.77
N VAL A 728 -31.39 25.93 20.25
CA VAL A 728 -30.30 25.45 19.37
C VAL A 728 -29.41 24.45 20.13
N ALA A 729 -29.05 24.75 21.37
CA ALA A 729 -28.26 23.84 22.22
C ALA A 729 -29.01 22.54 22.54
N LEU A 730 -30.31 22.61 22.82
CA LEU A 730 -31.15 21.44 23.11
C LEU A 730 -31.33 20.55 21.87
N ILE A 731 -31.60 21.14 20.71
CA ILE A 731 -31.72 20.40 19.44
C ILE A 731 -30.38 19.77 19.04
N GLY A 732 -29.27 20.51 19.22
CA GLY A 732 -27.92 20.00 19.03
C GLY A 732 -27.62 18.81 19.95
N ALA A 733 -27.93 18.93 21.24
CA ALA A 733 -27.76 17.86 22.22
C ALA A 733 -28.63 16.63 21.91
N ALA A 734 -29.87 16.82 21.43
CA ALA A 734 -30.75 15.74 21.02
C ALA A 734 -30.24 15.01 19.77
N LEU A 735 -29.71 15.74 18.78
CA LEU A 735 -29.06 15.16 17.60
C LEU A 735 -27.83 14.32 17.97
N ILE A 736 -26.99 14.85 18.86
CA ILE A 736 -25.79 14.16 19.36
C ILE A 736 -26.20 12.93 20.19
N GLY A 737 -27.15 13.08 21.11
CA GLY A 737 -27.64 12.00 21.96
C GLY A 737 -28.28 10.86 21.17
N LEU A 738 -29.07 11.17 20.13
CA LEU A 738 -29.63 10.18 19.23
C LEU A 738 -28.53 9.43 18.46
N SER A 739 -27.51 10.15 17.97
CA SER A 739 -26.35 9.56 17.29
C SER A 739 -25.58 8.59 18.20
N VAL A 740 -25.31 9.00 19.43
CA VAL A 740 -24.61 8.17 20.44
C VAL A 740 -25.46 6.96 20.86
N ALA A 741 -26.76 7.13 21.06
CA ALA A 741 -27.66 6.04 21.43
C ALA A 741 -27.76 4.98 20.32
N LEU A 742 -27.80 5.41 19.06
CA LEU A 742 -27.77 4.52 17.90
C LEU A 742 -26.44 3.75 17.82
N GLN A 743 -25.31 4.43 17.98
CA GLN A 743 -23.99 3.80 18.03
C GLN A 743 -23.91 2.72 19.12
N ARG A 744 -24.43 3.00 20.33
CA ARG A 744 -24.46 2.03 21.45
C ARG A 744 -25.40 0.86 21.21
N PHE A 745 -26.59 1.09 20.64
CA PHE A 745 -27.55 0.02 20.33
C PHE A 745 -26.98 -0.99 19.32
N PHE A 746 -26.21 -0.52 18.33
CA PHE A 746 -25.56 -1.41 17.36
C PHE A 746 -24.30 -2.09 17.91
N ALA A 747 -23.58 -1.46 18.86
CA ALA A 747 -22.45 -2.09 19.55
C ALA A 747 -22.87 -3.28 20.45
N GLY A 748 -24.08 -3.27 21.02
CA GLY A 748 -24.57 -4.31 21.93
C GLY A 748 -25.15 -5.58 21.27
N ARG A 749 -25.18 -5.65 19.94
CA ARG A 749 -25.69 -6.81 19.17
C ARG A 749 -24.67 -7.41 18.17
N ALA A 750 -23.43 -6.94 18.20
CA ALA A 750 -22.34 -7.35 17.31
C ALA A 750 -21.50 -8.49 17.90
#